data_AF-A0AAD5HE55-F1
#
_entry.id   AF-A0AAD5HE55-F1
#
_cell.length_a   1.000
_cell.length_b   1.000
_cell.length_c   1.000
_cell.angle_alpha   90.00
_cell.angle_beta   90.00
_cell.angle_gamma   90.00
#
_symmetry.space_group_name_H-M   'P 1'
#
loop_
_entity.id
_entity.type
_entity.pdbx_description
1 polymer ?
#
loop_
_entity_poly.entity_id
_entity_poly.type
_entity_poly.pdbx_seq_one_letter_code
_entity_poly.pdbx_strand_id
1 'polypeptide(L)'
;MDLSTEAYLWTDPTRENAWCDAVMGGLGNRAQKYTKVASQQLVSMLIIVLAKESLSEHISEVSTTYTGVGLLGVMGNKGCVSVRFRLFDTYICALGSHLAAFMNQTEKRNQDYAEICKRLVFPNVPDEKTAYATSLWNDGGDEGVQFIENSNVVRNWNMQNSIFHSDHLIWVGDLNYRINLTEAEVKAALQRRDLKSLSEYDQLNIERSSGRTFHVFDEGEIDFLPTYKYDAGTNRYDTSEKRRAPAWTDRVLWRKARVHLEPHAESGHHSDIQLTSYSSCMDMMMSDHKPVNAIMHLKARKIDIEKQAHTKSAIVKLVSEHKDDRGPDGRISSSFVDFGDVRFMTQKEVSITLENTGQMVASWHFIPKLDETVICKPWLQISRVTGVLGPGEQTVIDFRILIDATTASTFNNDEDDIDDKLILRLENGKDFFLVISGKYIPTCFGMSLEKLARMKYAVNSPENDRSQRSSRSPSPESSQNGSMPKEIWRMLTFLWNKSTLQLDGLFLESGNLLLAQYITKCLDTGDNFDSSILMGLKEDDEDEEPTTSSPQLDAPKTDHNPLARRQSREEEEAIESLKHTEEAPNTLEEQTAKMNVTDDDDDSQEVNEAVSPTIGANSMVDVLIAFLRFLPDPVIPVTLYKRLLDGTLNPNVDQLIEHMSAVHHSVLLYVVNFLRDAIKHSPENCVEERTSKIVDTFATALMRPPVNYSDRNPRLTKQKKQHVMKGLLA
;
A
#
# COMPACT_ATOMS: atom_id res chain seq x y z
N MET A 1 25.48 -1.48 -10.88
CA MET A 1 24.04 -1.74 -10.73
C MET A 1 23.29 -1.01 -11.83
N ASP A 2 22.22 -1.58 -12.34
CA ASP A 2 21.38 -0.92 -13.34
C ASP A 2 20.09 -0.49 -12.63
N LEU A 3 20.04 0.78 -12.23
CA LEU A 3 18.99 1.37 -11.38
C LEU A 3 17.90 2.06 -12.21
N SER A 4 17.83 1.72 -13.49
CA SER A 4 16.94 2.36 -14.44
C SER A 4 15.52 1.79 -14.36
N THR A 5 14.53 2.62 -14.66
CA THR A 5 13.12 2.23 -14.73
C THR A 5 12.81 1.23 -15.85
N GLU A 6 13.78 0.88 -16.70
CA GLU A 6 13.68 -0.18 -17.73
C GLU A 6 13.35 -1.53 -17.19
N ALA A 7 13.98 -1.85 -16.06
CA ALA A 7 14.01 -3.21 -15.55
C ALA A 7 12.66 -3.58 -14.92
N TYR A 8 11.68 -2.65 -14.99
CA TYR A 8 10.25 -2.85 -14.75
C TYR A 8 9.46 -3.26 -15.99
N LEU A 9 9.91 -2.84 -17.17
CA LEU A 9 9.17 -2.93 -18.44
C LEU A 9 9.74 -4.04 -19.33
N TRP A 10 11.03 -4.36 -19.17
CA TRP A 10 11.69 -5.46 -19.88
C TRP A 10 12.55 -6.26 -18.91
N THR A 11 12.23 -7.54 -18.78
CA THR A 11 13.13 -8.53 -18.17
C THR A 11 14.26 -8.79 -19.16
N ASP A 12 15.43 -8.18 -18.96
CA ASP A 12 16.66 -8.59 -19.65
C ASP A 12 17.29 -9.74 -18.84
N PRO A 13 17.14 -11.01 -19.29
CA PRO A 13 17.63 -12.14 -18.53
C PRO A 13 19.16 -12.24 -18.62
N THR A 14 19.87 -11.39 -19.38
CA THR A 14 21.32 -11.50 -19.55
C THR A 14 22.06 -11.47 -18.22
N ARG A 15 21.66 -10.58 -17.31
CA ARG A 15 22.26 -10.50 -15.97
C ARG A 15 21.79 -11.61 -15.06
N GLU A 16 20.50 -11.93 -15.09
CA GLU A 16 19.96 -13.07 -14.36
C GLU A 16 20.69 -14.36 -14.72
N ASN A 17 20.84 -14.64 -16.02
CA ASN A 17 21.55 -15.79 -16.56
C ASN A 17 23.02 -15.76 -16.19
N ALA A 18 23.72 -14.63 -16.34
CA ALA A 18 25.11 -14.52 -15.93
C ALA A 18 25.31 -14.82 -14.44
N TRP A 19 24.39 -14.37 -13.58
CA TRP A 19 24.41 -14.69 -12.15
C TRP A 19 24.05 -16.15 -11.88
N CYS A 20 23.06 -16.71 -12.58
CA CYS A 20 22.74 -18.14 -12.49
C CYS A 20 23.95 -18.99 -12.88
N ASP A 21 24.62 -18.67 -13.98
CA ASP A 21 25.82 -19.35 -14.45
C ASP A 21 26.97 -19.20 -13.46
N ALA A 22 27.16 -18.01 -12.88
CA ALA A 22 28.18 -17.78 -11.86
C ALA A 22 27.92 -18.58 -10.58
N VAL A 23 26.67 -18.64 -10.11
CA VAL A 23 26.27 -19.43 -8.94
C VAL A 23 26.44 -20.92 -9.22
N MET A 24 25.98 -21.41 -10.37
CA MET A 24 26.17 -22.81 -10.79
C MET A 24 27.64 -23.16 -10.95
N GLY A 25 28.45 -22.27 -11.54
CA GLY A 25 29.90 -22.41 -11.62
C GLY A 25 30.55 -22.46 -10.24
N GLY A 26 30.07 -21.66 -9.29
CA GLY A 26 30.51 -21.67 -7.89
C GLY A 26 30.24 -22.98 -7.15
N LEU A 27 29.24 -23.76 -7.57
CA LEU A 27 29.01 -25.12 -7.07
C LEU A 27 30.05 -26.14 -7.56
N GLY A 28 30.82 -25.81 -8.59
CA GLY A 28 31.84 -26.68 -9.19
C GLY A 28 31.28 -28.04 -9.59
N ASN A 29 31.94 -29.12 -9.18
CA ASN A 29 31.51 -30.50 -9.48
C ASN A 29 30.13 -30.86 -8.90
N ARG A 30 29.58 -30.06 -7.97
CA ARG A 30 28.26 -30.31 -7.40
C ARG A 30 27.14 -29.76 -8.28
N ALA A 31 27.43 -28.88 -9.25
CA ALA A 31 26.44 -28.25 -10.11
C ALA A 31 25.49 -29.26 -10.78
N GLN A 32 26.01 -30.41 -11.20
CA GLN A 32 25.23 -31.50 -11.82
C GLN A 32 24.18 -32.13 -10.89
N LYS A 33 24.27 -31.89 -9.57
CA LYS A 33 23.31 -32.39 -8.57
C LYS A 33 22.24 -31.37 -8.23
N TYR A 34 22.24 -30.19 -8.86
CA TYR A 34 21.30 -29.11 -8.60
C TYR A 34 20.62 -28.68 -9.90
N THR A 35 19.36 -28.29 -9.77
CA THR A 35 18.57 -27.68 -10.82
C THR A 35 17.98 -26.36 -10.34
N LYS A 36 17.76 -25.44 -11.28
CA LYS A 36 17.12 -24.16 -10.98
C LYS A 36 15.61 -24.38 -10.84
N VAL A 37 15.07 -24.06 -9.67
CA VAL A 37 13.62 -24.08 -9.43
C VAL A 37 12.99 -22.86 -10.07
N ALA A 38 13.45 -21.67 -9.68
CA ALA A 38 13.02 -20.41 -10.25
C ALA A 38 14.02 -19.29 -9.89
N SER A 39 13.87 -18.17 -10.58
CA SER A 39 14.57 -16.92 -10.30
C SER A 39 13.63 -15.76 -10.55
N GLN A 40 13.80 -14.68 -9.80
CA GLN A 40 13.03 -13.46 -9.99
C GLN A 40 13.93 -12.25 -9.85
N GLN A 41 13.90 -11.38 -10.86
CA GLN A 41 14.64 -10.13 -10.87
C GLN A 41 13.67 -8.94 -10.76
N LEU A 42 14.12 -7.89 -10.06
CA LEU A 42 13.53 -6.56 -10.07
C LEU A 42 14.67 -5.54 -10.04
N VAL A 43 14.92 -4.86 -11.16
CA VAL A 43 16.03 -3.89 -11.27
C VAL A 43 17.37 -4.57 -10.90
N SER A 44 17.94 -4.25 -9.75
CA SER A 44 19.20 -4.82 -9.26
C SER A 44 19.02 -5.92 -8.22
N MET A 45 17.78 -6.20 -7.78
CA MET A 45 17.47 -7.30 -6.88
C MET A 45 17.26 -8.57 -7.69
N LEU A 46 17.86 -9.66 -7.25
CA LEU A 46 17.72 -10.97 -7.88
C LEU A 46 17.69 -12.04 -6.79
N ILE A 47 16.69 -12.91 -6.85
CA ILE A 47 16.63 -14.13 -6.06
C ILE A 47 16.74 -15.33 -7.00
N ILE A 48 17.52 -16.33 -6.61
CA ILE A 48 17.70 -17.58 -7.33
C ILE A 48 17.49 -18.72 -6.35
N VAL A 49 16.57 -19.64 -6.68
CA VAL A 49 16.34 -20.86 -5.89
C VAL A 49 16.85 -22.06 -6.66
N LEU A 50 17.80 -22.77 -6.06
CA LEU A 50 18.34 -24.03 -6.57
C LEU A 50 17.90 -25.17 -5.64
N ALA A 51 17.46 -26.28 -6.23
CA ALA A 51 17.14 -27.51 -5.50
C ALA A 51 18.05 -28.64 -5.96
N LYS A 52 18.26 -29.63 -5.08
CA LYS A 52 18.90 -30.88 -5.50
C LYS A 52 18.03 -31.58 -6.52
N GLU A 53 18.65 -32.18 -7.53
CA GLU A 53 17.94 -32.91 -8.59
C GLU A 53 17.03 -34.01 -8.02
N SER A 54 17.44 -34.67 -6.93
CA SER A 54 16.64 -35.69 -6.25
C SER A 54 15.32 -35.18 -5.63
N LEU A 55 15.09 -33.87 -5.58
CA LEU A 55 13.88 -33.25 -5.05
C LEU A 55 13.01 -32.64 -6.15
N SER A 56 13.46 -32.61 -7.41
CA SER A 56 12.78 -31.90 -8.50
C SER A 56 11.35 -32.40 -8.72
N GLU A 57 11.12 -33.72 -8.67
CA GLU A 57 9.80 -34.34 -8.81
C GLU A 57 8.83 -34.04 -7.65
N HIS A 58 9.34 -33.54 -6.53
CA HIS A 58 8.57 -33.20 -5.34
C HIS A 58 8.32 -31.69 -5.21
N ILE A 59 8.81 -30.90 -6.14
CA ILE A 59 8.59 -29.46 -6.19
C ILE A 59 7.48 -29.16 -7.19
N SER A 60 6.46 -28.42 -6.75
CA SER A 60 5.31 -28.01 -7.55
C SER A 60 4.87 -26.59 -7.17
N GLU A 61 3.87 -26.06 -7.89
CA GLU A 61 3.26 -24.75 -7.58
C GLU A 61 4.28 -23.62 -7.43
N VAL A 62 5.30 -23.65 -8.29
CA VAL A 62 6.35 -22.64 -8.31
C VAL A 62 5.78 -21.34 -8.86
N SER A 63 5.89 -20.28 -8.08
CA SER A 63 5.36 -18.95 -8.40
C SER A 63 6.38 -17.90 -7.98
N THR A 64 6.52 -16.86 -8.81
CA THR A 64 7.42 -15.75 -8.54
C THR A 64 6.66 -14.44 -8.67
N THR A 65 7.03 -13.46 -7.84
CA THR A 65 6.46 -12.13 -7.88
C THR A 65 7.44 -11.12 -7.30
N TYR A 66 7.16 -9.84 -7.46
CA TYR A 66 7.98 -8.76 -6.96
C TYR A 66 7.14 -7.56 -6.55
N THR A 67 7.72 -6.64 -5.78
CA THR A 67 7.08 -5.38 -5.38
C THR A 67 8.13 -4.29 -5.27
N GLY A 68 7.88 -3.14 -5.90
CA GLY A 68 8.70 -1.94 -5.71
C GLY A 68 8.15 -1.04 -4.60
N VAL A 69 9.04 -0.54 -3.75
CA VAL A 69 8.74 0.38 -2.64
C VAL A 69 9.67 1.59 -2.59
N GLY A 70 10.54 1.72 -3.60
CA GLY A 70 11.53 2.78 -3.72
C GLY A 70 10.94 4.14 -4.07
N LEU A 71 11.42 4.77 -5.14
CA LEU A 71 10.97 6.11 -5.48
C LEU A 71 9.43 6.14 -5.62
N LEU A 72 8.78 7.07 -4.91
CA LEU A 72 7.31 7.22 -4.85
C LEU A 72 6.55 5.99 -4.29
N GLY A 73 7.21 5.14 -3.50
CA GLY A 73 6.58 3.96 -2.91
C GLY A 73 6.24 2.84 -3.90
N VAL A 74 6.58 2.98 -5.19
CA VAL A 74 6.19 2.01 -6.24
C VAL A 74 7.32 1.58 -7.18
N MET A 75 8.40 2.35 -7.27
CA MET A 75 9.55 1.99 -8.11
C MET A 75 10.44 0.93 -7.44
N GLY A 76 11.15 0.12 -8.21
CA GLY A 76 11.88 -1.06 -7.70
C GLY A 76 13.38 -0.88 -7.66
N ASN A 77 13.87 0.35 -7.62
CA ASN A 77 15.22 0.61 -7.12
C ASN A 77 15.36 0.19 -5.64
N LYS A 78 14.23 0.07 -4.92
CA LYS A 78 14.04 -0.58 -3.62
C LYS A 78 12.76 -1.40 -3.68
N GLY A 79 12.70 -2.52 -2.98
CA GLY A 79 11.62 -3.47 -3.18
C GLY A 79 11.92 -4.84 -2.64
N CYS A 80 11.18 -5.79 -3.18
CA CYS A 80 11.29 -7.20 -2.88
C CYS A 80 11.08 -8.03 -4.14
N VAL A 81 11.87 -9.08 -4.30
CA VAL A 81 11.64 -10.19 -5.23
C VAL A 81 11.38 -11.44 -4.43
N SER A 82 10.58 -12.36 -4.97
CA SER A 82 10.21 -13.55 -4.20
C SER A 82 9.98 -14.77 -5.08
N VAL A 83 10.19 -15.94 -4.47
CA VAL A 83 9.88 -17.25 -5.02
C VAL A 83 9.11 -18.04 -3.96
N ARG A 84 7.93 -18.52 -4.32
CA ARG A 84 7.11 -19.44 -3.53
C ARG A 84 6.99 -20.75 -4.29
N PHE A 85 7.10 -21.86 -3.58
CA PHE A 85 6.92 -23.19 -4.15
C PHE A 85 6.46 -24.17 -3.09
N ARG A 86 5.83 -25.25 -3.52
CA ARG A 86 5.48 -26.39 -2.67
C ARG A 86 6.55 -27.47 -2.81
N LEU A 87 7.12 -27.91 -1.71
CA LEU A 87 8.00 -29.08 -1.62
C LEU A 87 7.30 -30.16 -0.81
N PHE A 88 7.02 -31.31 -1.43
CA PHE A 88 6.09 -32.30 -0.88
C PHE A 88 4.76 -31.62 -0.50
N ASP A 89 4.33 -31.67 0.75
CA ASP A 89 3.12 -31.00 1.24
C ASP A 89 3.45 -29.78 2.11
N THR A 90 4.51 -29.05 1.76
CA THR A 90 5.00 -27.90 2.53
C THR A 90 5.32 -26.73 1.62
N TYR A 91 4.72 -25.57 1.90
CA TYR A 91 4.94 -24.34 1.15
C TYR A 91 6.11 -23.55 1.73
N ILE A 92 7.06 -23.24 0.86
CA ILE A 92 8.25 -22.46 1.16
C ILE A 92 8.18 -21.17 0.36
N CYS A 93 8.32 -20.03 1.02
CA CYS A 93 8.40 -18.71 0.41
C CYS A 93 9.70 -18.04 0.81
N ALA A 94 10.50 -17.66 -0.18
CA ALA A 94 11.75 -16.94 0.01
C ALA A 94 11.63 -15.54 -0.60
N LEU A 95 12.01 -14.53 0.17
CA LEU A 95 11.99 -13.12 -0.22
C LEU A 95 13.41 -12.55 -0.21
N GLY A 96 13.73 -11.74 -1.21
CA GLY A 96 14.95 -10.97 -1.33
C GLY A 96 14.61 -9.48 -1.45
N SER A 97 14.91 -8.66 -0.44
CA SER A 97 14.58 -7.24 -0.44
C SER A 97 15.80 -6.32 -0.42
N HIS A 98 15.59 -5.10 -0.91
CA HIS A 98 16.52 -3.98 -0.78
C HIS A 98 15.71 -2.78 -0.31
N LEU A 99 15.84 -2.38 0.96
CA LEU A 99 15.02 -1.32 1.59
C LEU A 99 15.70 0.05 1.55
N ALA A 100 14.95 1.11 1.89
CA ALA A 100 15.40 2.50 1.88
C ALA A 100 16.76 2.70 2.57
N ALA A 101 17.66 3.37 1.86
CA ALA A 101 19.02 3.65 2.30
C ALA A 101 19.06 4.91 3.19
N PHE A 102 20.25 5.18 3.76
CA PHE A 102 20.56 6.29 4.67
C PHE A 102 20.19 6.06 6.14
N MET A 103 20.95 6.72 7.02
CA MET A 103 20.91 6.54 8.48
C MET A 103 19.55 6.92 9.07
N ASN A 104 19.01 8.07 8.65
CA ASN A 104 17.79 8.68 9.17
C ASN A 104 16.49 8.11 8.58
N GLN A 105 16.57 7.11 7.69
CA GLN A 105 15.41 6.56 6.97
C GLN A 105 14.84 5.29 7.64
N THR A 106 14.92 5.19 8.97
CA THR A 106 14.42 4.02 9.72
C THR A 106 12.92 3.82 9.52
N GLU A 107 12.15 4.90 9.65
CA GLU A 107 10.70 4.85 9.48
C GLU A 107 10.32 4.48 8.04
N LYS A 108 11.04 5.00 7.05
CA LYS A 108 10.83 4.60 5.65
C LYS A 108 11.10 3.10 5.42
N ARG A 109 12.08 2.50 6.10
CA ARG A 109 12.33 1.05 6.03
C ARG A 109 11.21 0.23 6.66
N ASN A 110 10.63 0.71 7.77
CA ASN A 110 9.45 0.11 8.38
C ASN A 110 8.26 0.16 7.42
N GLN A 111 8.05 1.30 6.77
CA GLN A 111 7.03 1.47 5.73
C GLN A 111 7.29 0.58 4.51
N ASP A 112 8.54 0.45 4.05
CA ASP A 112 8.91 -0.46 2.96
C ASP A 112 8.54 -1.91 3.29
N TYR A 113 8.86 -2.37 4.51
CA TYR A 113 8.46 -3.69 5.01
C TYR A 113 6.94 -3.86 4.98
N ALA A 114 6.21 -2.90 5.56
CA ALA A 114 4.74 -2.93 5.61
C ALA A 114 4.13 -3.00 4.21
N GLU A 115 4.60 -2.17 3.28
CA GLU A 115 4.14 -2.13 1.89
C GLU A 115 4.44 -3.44 1.15
N ILE A 116 5.59 -4.07 1.37
CA ILE A 116 5.90 -5.39 0.79
C ILE A 116 4.91 -6.43 1.30
N CYS A 117 4.68 -6.51 2.61
CA CYS A 117 3.69 -7.42 3.20
C CYS A 117 2.29 -7.19 2.62
N LYS A 118 1.89 -5.92 2.45
CA LYS A 118 0.58 -5.50 1.94
C LYS A 118 0.38 -5.67 0.44
N ARG A 119 1.43 -5.67 -0.38
CA ARG A 119 1.29 -5.65 -1.87
C ARG A 119 1.83 -6.89 -2.56
N LEU A 120 2.74 -7.63 -1.94
CA LEU A 120 3.30 -8.82 -2.55
C LEU A 120 2.28 -9.99 -2.45
N VAL A 121 1.84 -10.48 -3.61
CA VAL A 121 0.88 -11.57 -3.79
C VAL A 121 1.36 -12.55 -4.86
N PHE A 122 1.00 -13.81 -4.67
CA PHE A 122 1.14 -14.87 -5.65
C PHE A 122 -0.24 -15.22 -6.23
N PRO A 123 -0.37 -15.45 -7.55
CA PRO A 123 -1.61 -16.00 -8.09
C PRO A 123 -1.90 -17.37 -7.48
N ASN A 124 -3.16 -17.62 -7.14
CA ASN A 124 -3.62 -18.93 -6.70
C ASN A 124 -3.95 -19.77 -7.93
N VAL A 125 -3.02 -20.65 -8.33
CA VAL A 125 -3.23 -21.62 -9.42
C VAL A 125 -3.30 -23.00 -8.78
N PRO A 126 -4.50 -23.58 -8.59
CA PRO A 126 -4.63 -24.92 -8.01
C PRO A 126 -3.92 -25.95 -8.88
N ASP A 127 -3.09 -26.81 -8.28
CA ASP A 127 -2.55 -27.99 -8.97
C ASP A 127 -3.67 -29.04 -9.07
N GLU A 128 -3.88 -29.63 -10.24
CA GLU A 128 -4.87 -30.70 -10.46
C GLU A 128 -4.71 -31.87 -9.49
N LYS A 129 -3.47 -32.12 -9.03
CA LYS A 129 -3.15 -33.17 -8.05
C LYS A 129 -3.59 -32.82 -6.64
N THR A 130 -3.90 -31.55 -6.35
CA THR A 130 -4.29 -31.03 -5.03
C THR A 130 -5.59 -30.23 -5.08
N ALA A 131 -6.39 -30.35 -6.14
CA ALA A 131 -7.70 -29.71 -6.24
C ALA A 131 -8.67 -30.04 -5.07
N TYR A 132 -8.41 -31.13 -4.32
CA TYR A 132 -9.12 -31.49 -3.10
C TYR A 132 -8.66 -30.72 -1.84
N ALA A 133 -7.49 -30.07 -1.90
CA ALA A 133 -6.88 -29.30 -0.83
C ALA A 133 -7.18 -27.80 -0.96
N THR A 134 -8.29 -27.43 -1.62
CA THR A 134 -8.98 -26.13 -1.47
C THR A 134 -9.52 -25.92 -0.05
N SER A 135 -8.96 -26.60 0.95
CA SER A 135 -8.88 -26.07 2.30
C SER A 135 -8.09 -24.78 2.24
N LEU A 136 -8.84 -23.69 2.03
CA LEU A 136 -8.49 -22.33 2.39
C LEU A 136 -7.61 -22.40 3.63
N TRP A 137 -6.38 -21.93 3.52
CA TRP A 137 -5.58 -21.54 4.67
C TRP A 137 -6.48 -20.57 5.44
N ASN A 138 -7.13 -21.08 6.48
CA ASN A 138 -8.16 -20.36 7.21
C ASN A 138 -7.45 -19.66 8.37
N ASP A 139 -7.03 -18.44 8.09
CA ASP A 139 -5.99 -17.73 8.82
C ASP A 139 -6.55 -16.84 9.94
N GLY A 140 -7.70 -17.20 10.52
CA GLY A 140 -8.36 -16.43 11.59
C GLY A 140 -7.50 -16.20 12.84
N GLY A 141 -6.28 -16.73 12.90
CA GLY A 141 -5.28 -16.50 13.94
C GLY A 141 -3.85 -16.26 13.43
N ASP A 142 -3.61 -16.05 12.13
CA ASP A 142 -2.26 -15.77 11.62
C ASP A 142 -1.91 -14.28 11.81
N GLU A 143 -1.02 -13.96 12.76
CA GLU A 143 -0.57 -12.59 13.05
C GLU A 143 -0.11 -11.81 11.80
N GLY A 144 0.51 -12.48 10.83
CA GLY A 144 0.97 -11.85 9.59
C GLY A 144 -0.17 -11.52 8.63
N VAL A 145 -1.22 -12.36 8.60
CA VAL A 145 -2.42 -12.09 7.80
C VAL A 145 -3.31 -11.05 8.48
N GLN A 146 -3.46 -11.13 9.81
CA GLN A 146 -4.12 -10.10 10.60
C GLN A 146 -3.45 -8.72 10.42
N PHE A 147 -2.12 -8.67 10.35
CA PHE A 147 -1.40 -7.43 10.03
C PHE A 147 -1.82 -6.84 8.67
N ILE A 148 -2.00 -7.68 7.64
CA ILE A 148 -2.47 -7.23 6.32
C ILE A 148 -3.94 -6.78 6.38
N GLU A 149 -4.79 -7.55 7.04
CA GLU A 149 -6.23 -7.26 7.14
C GLU A 149 -6.48 -5.97 7.93
N ASN A 150 -5.78 -5.75 9.03
CA ASN A 150 -5.81 -4.51 9.83
C ASN A 150 -5.24 -3.30 9.08
N SER A 151 -4.56 -3.52 7.94
CA SER A 151 -3.98 -2.47 7.11
C SER A 151 -4.93 -1.98 6.00
N ASN A 152 -6.23 -2.30 6.05
CA ASN A 152 -7.24 -1.94 5.05
C ASN A 152 -6.91 -2.45 3.63
N VAL A 153 -6.27 -3.63 3.54
CA VAL A 153 -5.92 -4.27 2.27
C VAL A 153 -6.93 -5.39 1.96
N VAL A 154 -7.82 -5.13 1.02
CA VAL A 154 -8.85 -6.07 0.53
C VAL A 154 -8.21 -6.99 -0.51
N ARG A 155 -8.00 -8.28 -0.16
CA ARG A 155 -7.47 -9.31 -1.09
C ARG A 155 -8.35 -10.54 -1.19
N ASN A 156 -8.76 -10.89 -2.40
CA ASN A 156 -9.50 -12.13 -2.64
C ASN A 156 -8.54 -13.33 -2.48
N TRP A 157 -8.51 -13.91 -1.28
CA TRP A 157 -7.64 -15.06 -0.95
C TRP A 157 -7.94 -16.30 -1.79
N ASN A 158 -9.11 -16.36 -2.45
CA ASN A 158 -9.43 -17.43 -3.39
C ASN A 158 -8.65 -17.30 -4.71
N MET A 159 -8.19 -16.10 -5.06
CA MET A 159 -7.47 -15.81 -6.31
C MET A 159 -5.98 -15.52 -6.08
N GLN A 160 -5.58 -15.15 -4.86
CA GLN A 160 -4.23 -14.71 -4.55
C GLN A 160 -3.80 -15.21 -3.17
N ASN A 161 -2.53 -15.57 -3.03
CA ASN A 161 -1.91 -15.92 -1.76
C ASN A 161 -0.96 -14.79 -1.32
N SER A 162 -1.03 -14.38 -0.05
CA SER A 162 -0.01 -13.51 0.56
C SER A 162 1.28 -14.29 0.84
N ILE A 163 2.32 -13.56 1.25
CA ILE A 163 3.58 -14.17 1.72
C ILE A 163 3.39 -15.06 2.94
N PHE A 164 2.40 -14.76 3.78
CA PHE A 164 2.12 -15.47 5.03
C PHE A 164 1.36 -16.79 4.82
N HIS A 165 0.80 -17.00 3.62
CA HIS A 165 0.23 -18.29 3.18
C HIS A 165 1.35 -19.28 2.78
N SER A 166 2.29 -19.47 3.71
CA SER A 166 3.45 -20.35 3.58
C SER A 166 3.77 -20.98 4.94
N ASP A 167 4.23 -22.23 4.94
CA ASP A 167 4.69 -22.90 6.17
C ASP A 167 6.02 -22.31 6.62
N HIS A 168 6.93 -22.16 5.66
CA HIS A 168 8.24 -21.57 5.86
C HIS A 168 8.35 -20.28 5.07
N LEU A 169 8.66 -19.19 5.77
CA LEU A 169 8.83 -17.87 5.20
C LEU A 169 10.21 -17.34 5.58
N ILE A 170 11.08 -17.16 4.60
CA ILE A 170 12.46 -16.71 4.76
C ILE A 170 12.61 -15.36 4.08
N TRP A 171 13.13 -14.37 4.80
CA TRP A 171 13.35 -13.02 4.31
C TRP A 171 14.83 -12.66 4.36
N VAL A 172 15.42 -12.38 3.21
CA VAL A 172 16.84 -12.02 3.09
C VAL A 172 17.03 -10.71 2.35
N GLY A 173 18.21 -10.11 2.50
CA GLY A 173 18.69 -9.05 1.63
C GLY A 173 19.31 -7.86 2.35
N ASP A 174 19.48 -6.77 1.61
CA ASP A 174 19.96 -5.49 2.15
C ASP A 174 18.78 -4.73 2.77
N LEU A 175 18.54 -4.99 4.05
CA LEU A 175 17.49 -4.32 4.82
C LEU A 175 17.87 -2.89 5.18
N ASN A 176 19.13 -2.50 4.97
CA ASN A 176 19.64 -1.14 5.11
C ASN A 176 19.50 -0.45 6.48
N TYR A 177 19.06 -1.17 7.53
CA TYR A 177 19.10 -0.67 8.90
C TYR A 177 20.56 -0.42 9.34
N ARG A 178 20.75 0.62 10.15
CA ARG A 178 22.07 1.11 10.58
C ARG A 178 22.24 0.96 12.09
N ILE A 179 23.46 1.17 12.55
CA ILE A 179 23.77 1.27 13.99
C ILE A 179 23.59 2.73 14.39
N ASN A 180 22.77 3.01 15.41
CA ASN A 180 22.43 4.36 15.88
C ASN A 180 23.55 5.02 16.71
N LEU A 181 24.76 5.06 16.15
CA LEU A 181 25.97 5.63 16.74
C LEU A 181 26.76 6.38 15.67
N THR A 182 27.67 7.26 16.09
CA THR A 182 28.57 7.94 15.17
C THR A 182 29.62 6.98 14.58
N GLU A 183 30.19 7.32 13.43
CA GLU A 183 31.23 6.50 12.78
C GLU A 183 32.45 6.25 13.69
N ALA A 184 32.84 7.24 14.49
CA ALA A 184 33.94 7.13 15.43
C ALA A 184 33.63 6.13 16.56
N GLU A 185 32.43 6.18 17.12
CA GLU A 185 31.98 5.27 18.19
C GLU A 185 31.88 3.83 17.68
N VAL A 186 31.30 3.63 16.49
CA VAL A 186 31.21 2.31 15.86
C VAL A 186 32.61 1.73 15.64
N LYS A 187 33.53 2.51 15.04
CA LYS A 187 34.91 2.03 14.81
C LYS A 187 35.65 1.76 16.12
N ALA A 188 35.44 2.56 17.16
CA ALA A 188 36.05 2.33 18.47
C ALA A 188 35.54 1.04 19.13
N ALA A 189 34.24 0.75 19.04
CA ALA A 189 33.67 -0.50 19.54
C ALA A 189 34.15 -1.72 18.74
N LEU A 190 34.26 -1.60 17.40
CA LEU A 190 34.82 -2.65 16.55
C LEU A 190 36.29 -2.96 16.86
N GLN A 191 37.10 -1.94 17.20
CA GLN A 191 38.48 -2.14 17.67
C GLN A 191 38.53 -2.94 18.98
N ARG A 192 37.54 -2.77 19.86
CA ARG A 192 37.39 -3.55 21.09
C ARG A 192 36.74 -4.92 20.87
N ARG A 193 36.28 -5.23 19.65
CA ARG A 193 35.46 -6.41 19.30
C ARG A 193 34.17 -6.52 20.13
N ASP A 194 33.64 -5.38 20.55
CA ASP A 194 32.43 -5.30 21.36
C ASP A 194 31.18 -5.28 20.47
N LEU A 195 30.91 -6.41 19.80
CA LEU A 195 29.79 -6.55 18.87
C LEU A 195 28.44 -6.58 19.59
N LYS A 196 28.43 -7.11 20.82
CA LYS A 196 27.21 -7.22 21.62
C LYS A 196 26.65 -5.84 21.95
N SER A 197 27.46 -4.92 22.48
CA SER A 197 26.99 -3.56 22.75
C SER A 197 26.61 -2.83 21.46
N LEU A 198 27.30 -3.05 20.33
CA LEU A 198 26.89 -2.48 19.05
C LEU A 198 25.51 -2.96 18.58
N SER A 199 25.17 -4.23 18.83
CA SER A 199 23.89 -4.81 18.45
C SER A 199 22.69 -4.21 19.17
N GLU A 200 22.89 -3.61 20.35
CA GLU A 200 21.86 -2.89 21.11
C GLU A 200 21.46 -1.57 20.44
N TYR A 201 22.36 -0.99 19.64
CA TYR A 201 22.11 0.21 18.85
C TYR A 201 21.72 -0.11 17.39
N ASP A 202 21.61 -1.39 17.02
CA ASP A 202 21.15 -1.79 15.70
C ASP A 202 19.67 -1.43 15.52
N GLN A 203 19.36 -0.58 14.54
CA GLN A 203 18.00 -0.11 14.32
C GLN A 203 17.03 -1.26 14.05
N LEU A 204 17.41 -2.32 13.31
CA LEU A 204 16.49 -3.43 13.05
C LEU A 204 16.11 -4.16 14.35
N ASN A 205 17.07 -4.41 15.23
CA ASN A 205 16.81 -5.02 16.53
C ASN A 205 15.85 -4.18 17.38
N ILE A 206 16.08 -2.87 17.45
CA ILE A 206 15.23 -1.91 18.19
C ILE A 206 13.80 -1.88 17.62
N GLU A 207 13.67 -1.78 16.29
CA GLU A 207 12.37 -1.69 15.63
C GLU A 207 11.58 -3.01 15.74
N ARG A 208 12.27 -4.16 15.68
CA ARG A 208 11.66 -5.48 15.90
C ARG A 208 11.20 -5.69 17.34
N SER A 209 12.04 -5.35 18.32
CA SER A 209 11.66 -5.49 19.74
C SER A 209 10.51 -4.58 20.12
N SER A 210 10.35 -3.46 19.40
CA SER A 210 9.24 -2.51 19.59
C SER A 210 7.97 -2.87 18.81
N GLY A 211 7.96 -3.97 18.05
CA GLY A 211 6.79 -4.42 17.28
C GLY A 211 6.53 -3.67 15.96
N ARG A 212 7.29 -2.62 15.64
CA ARG A 212 7.03 -1.71 14.49
C ARG A 212 7.33 -2.33 13.13
N THR A 213 8.21 -3.32 13.07
CA THR A 213 8.62 -3.99 11.82
C THR A 213 9.09 -5.41 12.11
N PHE A 214 8.96 -6.34 11.16
CA PHE A 214 9.46 -7.72 11.27
C PHE A 214 9.14 -8.45 12.61
N HIS A 215 8.05 -8.10 13.30
CA HIS A 215 7.77 -8.62 14.64
C HIS A 215 7.41 -10.11 14.67
N VAL A 216 6.86 -10.63 13.55
CA VAL A 216 6.58 -12.06 13.33
C VAL A 216 7.79 -12.86 12.87
N PHE A 217 8.98 -12.25 12.80
CA PHE A 217 10.22 -12.89 12.34
C PHE A 217 11.26 -13.03 13.46
N ASP A 218 12.00 -14.13 13.41
CA ASP A 218 13.22 -14.41 14.17
C ASP A 218 14.47 -14.17 13.30
N GLU A 219 15.60 -13.98 13.99
CA GLU A 219 16.93 -13.86 13.39
C GLU A 219 17.95 -14.54 14.30
N GLY A 220 19.03 -15.07 13.72
CA GLY A 220 20.14 -15.65 14.48
C GLY A 220 20.95 -14.59 15.22
N GLU A 221 21.65 -15.00 16.27
CA GLU A 221 22.65 -14.13 16.91
C GLU A 221 23.73 -13.72 15.90
N ILE A 222 24.07 -12.42 15.90
CA ILE A 222 25.07 -11.85 14.98
C ILE A 222 26.41 -11.80 15.71
N ASP A 223 27.29 -12.73 15.38
CA ASP A 223 28.66 -12.84 15.92
C ASP A 223 29.74 -12.39 14.91
N PHE A 224 29.33 -11.91 13.73
CA PHE A 224 30.21 -11.45 12.66
C PHE A 224 30.24 -9.92 12.54
N LEU A 225 31.32 -9.40 11.95
CA LEU A 225 31.55 -7.96 11.77
C LEU A 225 30.49 -7.32 10.84
N PRO A 226 30.16 -6.01 11.02
CA PRO A 226 29.30 -5.27 10.10
C PRO A 226 29.72 -5.43 8.64
N THR A 227 28.73 -5.70 7.78
CA THR A 227 28.93 -6.11 6.39
C THR A 227 28.99 -4.94 5.41
N TYR A 228 28.65 -3.73 5.87
CA TYR A 228 28.70 -2.47 5.13
C TYR A 228 29.41 -1.41 5.98
N LYS A 229 30.11 -0.39 5.44
CA LYS A 229 30.55 -0.21 4.05
C LYS A 229 32.07 -0.40 3.97
N TYR A 230 32.54 -1.14 2.98
CA TYR A 230 33.95 -1.37 2.71
C TYR A 230 34.45 -0.56 1.50
N ASP A 231 35.77 -0.36 1.42
CA ASP A 231 36.44 0.02 0.18
C ASP A 231 36.53 -1.23 -0.72
N ALA A 232 35.99 -1.15 -1.95
CA ALA A 232 35.97 -2.26 -2.89
C ALA A 232 37.39 -2.81 -3.14
N GLY A 233 37.52 -4.14 -3.17
CA GLY A 233 38.79 -4.86 -3.26
C GLY A 233 39.51 -5.05 -1.92
N THR A 234 38.91 -4.63 -0.79
CA THR A 234 39.54 -4.72 0.53
C THR A 234 38.58 -5.13 1.66
N ASN A 235 39.15 -5.41 2.83
CA ASN A 235 38.45 -5.55 4.12
C ASN A 235 38.60 -4.30 5.00
N ARG A 236 38.93 -3.15 4.41
CA ARG A 236 38.97 -1.87 5.11
C ARG A 236 37.62 -1.16 4.98
N TYR A 237 37.08 -0.70 6.10
CA TYR A 237 35.86 0.11 6.11
C TYR A 237 36.06 1.44 5.39
N ASP A 238 34.96 2.01 4.89
CA ASP A 238 34.88 3.19 4.03
C ASP A 238 35.85 4.31 4.43
N THR A 239 36.76 4.63 3.50
CA THR A 239 37.70 5.74 3.62
C THR A 239 37.31 6.95 2.76
N SER A 240 36.16 6.88 2.09
CA SER A 240 35.62 8.00 1.30
C SER A 240 35.33 9.23 2.17
N GLU A 241 35.22 10.40 1.53
CA GLU A 241 34.84 11.66 2.21
C GLU A 241 33.50 11.57 2.94
N LYS A 242 32.60 10.68 2.49
CA LYS A 242 31.30 10.45 3.11
C LYS A 242 31.37 9.68 4.43
N ARG A 243 32.52 9.05 4.73
CA ARG A 243 32.85 8.32 5.98
C ARG A 243 31.65 7.58 6.57
N ARG A 244 31.05 6.67 5.78
CA ARG A 244 29.86 5.95 6.23
C ARG A 244 30.22 5.04 7.41
N ALA A 245 29.46 5.17 8.51
CA ALA A 245 29.61 4.29 9.66
C ALA A 245 29.36 2.82 9.25
N PRO A 246 30.14 1.85 9.77
CA PRO A 246 29.86 0.44 9.57
C PRO A 246 28.46 0.03 10.09
N ALA A 247 27.77 -0.88 9.40
CA ALA A 247 26.43 -1.37 9.76
C ALA A 247 26.17 -2.81 9.28
N TRP A 248 25.28 -3.52 9.98
CA TRP A 248 24.72 -4.81 9.55
C TRP A 248 23.48 -4.57 8.68
N THR A 249 23.74 -4.24 7.42
CA THR A 249 22.69 -3.96 6.44
C THR A 249 22.12 -5.24 5.81
N ASP A 250 22.95 -6.28 5.71
CA ASP A 250 22.63 -7.54 5.03
C ASP A 250 22.17 -8.59 6.05
N ARG A 251 20.92 -9.05 5.97
CA ARG A 251 20.27 -9.84 7.02
C ARG A 251 19.54 -11.07 6.49
N VAL A 252 19.38 -12.09 7.34
CA VAL A 252 18.58 -13.30 7.08
C VAL A 252 17.64 -13.54 8.25
N LEU A 253 16.34 -13.37 8.00
CA LEU A 253 15.28 -13.60 8.97
C LEU A 253 14.37 -14.74 8.50
N TRP A 254 13.69 -15.38 9.45
CA TRP A 254 12.67 -16.38 9.15
C TRP A 254 11.47 -16.19 10.06
N ARG A 255 10.30 -16.60 9.60
CA ARG A 255 9.07 -16.47 10.36
C ARG A 255 9.13 -17.33 11.63
N LYS A 256 8.63 -16.77 12.74
CA LYS A 256 8.43 -17.47 14.01
C LYS A 256 7.48 -18.67 13.86
N ALA A 257 7.64 -19.66 14.72
CA ALA A 257 6.69 -20.79 14.79
C ALA A 257 5.26 -20.28 15.04
N ARG A 258 4.28 -20.82 14.32
CA ARG A 258 2.87 -20.49 14.53
C ARG A 258 2.44 -20.93 15.93
N VAL A 259 1.75 -20.06 16.66
CA VAL A 259 1.05 -20.44 17.89
C VAL A 259 -0.26 -21.09 17.47
N HIS A 260 -0.32 -22.42 17.42
CA HIS A 260 -1.58 -23.12 17.19
C HIS A 260 -2.44 -23.02 18.46
N LEU A 261 -3.52 -22.25 18.40
CA LEU A 261 -4.59 -22.22 19.39
C LEU A 261 -5.52 -23.43 19.19
N GLU A 262 -5.00 -24.66 19.25
CA GLU A 262 -5.87 -25.85 19.30
C GLU A 262 -6.07 -26.29 20.75
N PRO A 263 -7.32 -26.42 21.25
CA PRO A 263 -7.61 -26.85 22.62
C PRO A 263 -7.19 -28.30 22.95
N HIS A 264 -6.76 -29.09 21.95
CA HIS A 264 -6.51 -30.53 22.08
C HIS A 264 -5.16 -31.03 21.54
N ALA A 265 -4.28 -30.13 21.09
CA ALA A 265 -2.91 -30.51 20.74
C ALA A 265 -2.02 -30.40 21.98
N GLU A 266 -1.46 -31.52 22.44
CA GLU A 266 -0.49 -31.55 23.53
C GLU A 266 0.63 -30.53 23.26
N SER A 267 0.75 -29.59 24.20
CA SER A 267 1.72 -28.51 24.32
C SER A 267 3.13 -28.89 23.85
N GLY A 268 3.56 -28.30 22.74
CA GLY A 268 4.96 -28.29 22.32
C GLY A 268 5.23 -27.14 21.34
N HIS A 269 5.87 -26.07 21.82
CA HIS A 269 6.46 -25.03 20.97
C HIS A 269 7.63 -25.62 20.18
N HIS A 270 7.36 -26.31 19.08
CA HIS A 270 8.42 -26.79 18.19
C HIS A 270 8.56 -25.86 17.01
N SER A 271 9.62 -25.03 17.02
CA SER A 271 10.07 -24.35 15.81
C SER A 271 10.37 -25.36 14.72
N ASP A 272 9.73 -25.22 13.56
CA ASP A 272 9.99 -26.08 12.40
C ASP A 272 11.23 -25.67 11.60
N ILE A 273 11.91 -24.62 12.06
CA ILE A 273 13.17 -24.12 11.53
C ILE A 273 14.24 -24.15 12.63
N GLN A 274 15.38 -24.77 12.33
CA GLN A 274 16.56 -24.77 13.18
C GLN A 274 17.74 -24.16 12.43
N LEU A 275 18.29 -23.06 12.96
CA LEU A 275 19.51 -22.44 12.43
C LEU A 275 20.75 -23.25 12.83
N THR A 276 21.59 -23.58 11.86
CA THR A 276 22.86 -24.30 12.03
C THR A 276 24.05 -23.34 12.05
N SER A 277 24.04 -22.33 11.18
CA SER A 277 25.10 -21.32 11.10
C SER A 277 24.56 -20.03 10.49
N TYR A 278 25.09 -18.90 10.94
CA TYR A 278 24.82 -17.57 10.38
C TYR A 278 26.13 -16.78 10.37
N SER A 279 26.62 -16.37 9.21
CA SER A 279 27.96 -15.76 9.10
C SER A 279 28.11 -14.87 7.86
N SER A 280 29.16 -14.04 7.84
CA SER A 280 29.58 -13.28 6.66
C SER A 280 30.83 -13.88 6.01
N CYS A 281 31.00 -13.63 4.71
CA CYS A 281 32.16 -14.06 3.92
C CYS A 281 33.11 -12.90 3.66
N MET A 282 34.14 -12.77 4.49
CA MET A 282 35.14 -11.69 4.38
C MET A 282 36.15 -11.88 3.23
N ASP A 283 36.23 -13.08 2.65
CA ASP A 283 37.16 -13.38 1.56
C ASP A 283 36.66 -12.82 0.21
N MET A 284 35.35 -12.53 0.09
CA MET A 284 34.76 -11.95 -1.11
C MET A 284 34.79 -10.42 -1.05
N MET A 285 35.80 -9.82 -1.70
CA MET A 285 36.10 -8.39 -1.61
C MET A 285 35.61 -7.54 -2.80
N MET A 286 34.92 -8.13 -3.77
CA MET A 286 34.54 -7.45 -5.02
C MET A 286 33.48 -6.35 -4.86
N SER A 287 32.81 -6.29 -3.71
CA SER A 287 31.76 -5.33 -3.38
C SER A 287 32.14 -4.51 -2.15
N ASP A 288 31.48 -3.37 -1.97
CA ASP A 288 31.49 -2.60 -0.73
C ASP A 288 30.62 -3.23 0.38
N HIS A 289 29.86 -4.27 0.05
CA HIS A 289 29.21 -5.19 0.99
C HIS A 289 29.96 -6.52 1.10
N LYS A 290 29.70 -7.26 2.19
CA LYS A 290 30.18 -8.64 2.39
C LYS A 290 29.02 -9.64 2.35
N PRO A 291 29.12 -10.74 1.57
CA PRO A 291 28.05 -11.73 1.50
C PRO A 291 27.72 -12.31 2.88
N VAL A 292 26.43 -12.54 3.13
CA VAL A 292 25.93 -13.19 4.34
C VAL A 292 25.30 -14.52 3.96
N ASN A 293 25.51 -15.54 4.79
CA ASN A 293 24.96 -16.88 4.59
C ASN A 293 24.35 -17.41 5.89
N ALA A 294 23.26 -18.16 5.75
CA ALA A 294 22.64 -18.91 6.82
C ALA A 294 22.38 -20.36 6.35
N ILE A 295 22.67 -21.34 7.21
CA ILE A 295 22.36 -22.76 6.97
C ILE A 295 21.29 -23.15 7.98
N MET A 296 20.20 -23.74 7.49
CA MET A 296 19.02 -24.03 8.30
C MET A 296 18.47 -25.42 7.98
N HIS A 297 17.92 -26.08 8.99
CA HIS A 297 17.12 -27.29 8.83
C HIS A 297 15.64 -26.93 8.89
N LEU A 298 14.90 -27.26 7.84
CA LEU A 298 13.47 -27.03 7.72
C LEU A 298 12.75 -28.38 7.66
N LYS A 299 11.68 -28.56 8.43
CA LYS A 299 10.84 -29.75 8.33
C LYS A 299 9.91 -29.64 7.12
N ALA A 300 9.84 -30.69 6.31
CA ALA A 300 8.86 -30.80 5.22
C ALA A 300 7.91 -31.98 5.50
N ARG A 301 6.61 -31.74 5.30
CA ARG A 301 5.56 -32.75 5.40
C ARG A 301 5.52 -33.58 4.14
N LYS A 302 5.62 -34.90 4.30
CA LYS A 302 5.46 -35.86 3.21
C LYS A 302 4.22 -36.69 3.48
N ILE A 303 3.31 -36.73 2.50
CA ILE A 303 2.09 -37.52 2.59
C ILE A 303 2.44 -39.00 2.51
N ASP A 304 1.97 -39.76 3.49
CA ASP A 304 1.97 -41.22 3.47
C ASP A 304 0.84 -41.71 2.57
N ILE A 305 1.20 -42.18 1.38
CA ILE A 305 0.25 -42.54 0.32
C ILE A 305 -0.67 -43.70 0.76
N GLU A 306 -0.15 -44.65 1.52
CA GLU A 306 -0.93 -45.81 1.98
C GLU A 306 -1.97 -45.40 3.01
N LYS A 307 -1.57 -44.58 4.00
CA LYS A 307 -2.50 -44.03 4.99
C LYS A 307 -3.53 -43.11 4.34
N GLN A 308 -3.11 -42.26 3.40
CA GLN A 308 -4.04 -41.38 2.67
C GLN A 308 -5.11 -42.20 1.94
N ALA A 309 -4.71 -43.26 1.23
CA ALA A 309 -5.64 -44.14 0.53
C ALA A 309 -6.62 -44.82 1.49
N HIS A 310 -6.12 -45.35 2.61
CA HIS A 310 -6.94 -45.97 3.64
C HIS A 310 -7.96 -44.99 4.24
N THR A 311 -7.51 -43.80 4.64
CA THR A 311 -8.36 -42.74 5.18
C THR A 311 -9.40 -42.29 4.15
N LYS A 312 -9.01 -42.11 2.89
CA LYS A 312 -9.95 -41.75 1.81
C LYS A 312 -11.05 -42.81 1.67
N SER A 313 -10.70 -44.09 1.68
CA SER A 313 -11.68 -45.18 1.62
C SER A 313 -12.60 -45.21 2.85
N ALA A 314 -12.07 -44.94 4.05
CA ALA A 314 -12.87 -44.87 5.28
C ALA A 314 -13.86 -43.69 5.24
N ILE A 315 -13.43 -42.50 4.80
CA ILE A 315 -14.31 -41.32 4.64
C ILE A 315 -15.42 -41.61 3.63
N VAL A 316 -15.08 -42.16 2.45
CA VAL A 316 -16.07 -42.52 1.43
C VAL A 316 -17.11 -43.50 2.00
N LYS A 317 -16.68 -44.47 2.81
CA LYS A 317 -17.58 -45.41 3.47
C LYS A 317 -18.51 -44.70 4.47
N LEU A 318 -17.96 -43.85 5.34
CA LEU A 318 -18.76 -43.07 6.30
C LEU A 318 -19.80 -42.17 5.63
N VAL A 319 -19.41 -41.48 4.55
CA VAL A 319 -20.31 -40.64 3.74
C VAL A 319 -21.40 -41.48 3.07
N SER A 320 -21.06 -42.69 2.61
CA SER A 320 -22.04 -43.59 1.98
C SER A 320 -23.04 -44.19 2.97
N GLU A 321 -22.65 -44.39 4.24
CA GLU A 321 -23.50 -44.95 5.30
C GLU A 321 -24.51 -43.93 5.88
N HIS A 322 -24.27 -42.63 5.69
CA HIS A 322 -25.14 -41.53 6.15
C HIS A 322 -26.09 -40.99 5.07
N LYS A 323 -26.25 -41.68 3.94
CA LYS A 323 -27.25 -41.32 2.92
C LYS A 323 -28.68 -41.55 3.44
N ASP A 324 -29.19 -40.61 4.23
CA ASP A 324 -30.63 -40.38 4.37
C ASP A 324 -31.13 -39.77 3.05
N ASP A 325 -32.34 -40.10 2.60
CA ASP A 325 -32.96 -39.59 1.36
C ASP A 325 -33.27 -38.08 1.43
N ARG A 326 -32.95 -37.43 2.56
CA ARG A 326 -33.06 -35.99 2.79
C ARG A 326 -31.71 -35.34 2.53
N GLY A 327 -31.62 -34.58 1.43
CA GLY A 327 -30.40 -33.83 1.07
C GLY A 327 -29.98 -32.80 2.12
N PRO A 328 -28.75 -32.27 2.03
CA PRO A 328 -28.26 -31.23 2.94
C PRO A 328 -29.17 -29.99 2.87
N ASP A 329 -29.40 -29.38 4.04
CA ASP A 329 -30.21 -28.17 4.18
C ASP A 329 -29.42 -27.12 4.97
N GLY A 330 -29.68 -25.86 4.69
CA GLY A 330 -29.00 -24.76 5.36
C GLY A 330 -29.85 -23.52 5.47
N ARG A 331 -29.33 -22.50 6.14
CA ARG A 331 -29.98 -21.20 6.28
C ARG A 331 -28.93 -20.11 6.21
N ILE A 332 -29.25 -19.03 5.50
CA ILE A 332 -28.47 -17.79 5.52
C ILE A 332 -29.15 -16.76 6.42
N SER A 333 -28.36 -15.92 7.09
CA SER A 333 -28.88 -14.84 7.94
C SER A 333 -29.56 -13.74 7.13
N SER A 334 -29.11 -13.48 5.91
CA SER A 334 -29.67 -12.48 4.99
C SER A 334 -29.43 -12.89 3.53
N SER A 335 -30.41 -12.63 2.67
CA SER A 335 -30.29 -12.70 1.21
C SER A 335 -29.80 -11.39 0.57
N PHE A 336 -29.63 -10.34 1.38
CA PHE A 336 -29.23 -9.01 0.94
C PHE A 336 -27.93 -8.59 1.61
N VAL A 337 -27.00 -8.10 0.80
CA VAL A 337 -25.74 -7.50 1.22
C VAL A 337 -25.75 -6.07 0.69
N ASP A 338 -26.11 -5.13 1.55
CA ASP A 338 -26.21 -3.71 1.19
C ASP A 338 -25.04 -2.94 1.77
N PHE A 339 -24.20 -2.39 0.89
CA PHE A 339 -23.07 -1.56 1.28
C PHE A 339 -23.46 -0.10 1.58
N GLY A 340 -24.69 0.32 1.31
CA GLY A 340 -25.10 1.72 1.42
C GLY A 340 -24.23 2.63 0.56
N ASP A 341 -23.89 3.83 1.05
CA ASP A 341 -23.08 4.80 0.30
C ASP A 341 -21.59 4.39 0.21
N VAL A 342 -21.11 4.00 -0.97
CA VAL A 342 -19.71 3.61 -1.21
C VAL A 342 -18.95 4.76 -1.84
N ARG A 343 -17.86 5.19 -1.20
CA ARG A 343 -17.03 6.32 -1.62
C ARG A 343 -15.68 5.84 -2.14
N PHE A 344 -15.07 6.67 -2.97
CA PHE A 344 -13.72 6.45 -3.47
C PHE A 344 -12.70 6.24 -2.34
N MET A 345 -11.83 5.23 -2.49
CA MET A 345 -10.77 4.85 -1.54
C MET A 345 -11.26 4.62 -0.09
N THR A 346 -12.55 4.31 0.09
CA THR A 346 -13.17 3.96 1.37
C THR A 346 -13.62 2.50 1.34
N GLN A 347 -13.06 1.68 2.23
CA GLN A 347 -13.42 0.27 2.33
C GLN A 347 -14.73 0.10 3.11
N LYS A 348 -15.62 -0.78 2.63
CA LYS A 348 -16.80 -1.23 3.39
C LYS A 348 -16.88 -2.74 3.45
N GLU A 349 -17.41 -3.27 4.55
CA GLU A 349 -17.56 -4.70 4.82
C GLU A 349 -18.95 -5.01 5.39
N VAL A 350 -19.58 -6.05 4.87
CA VAL A 350 -20.89 -6.55 5.31
C VAL A 350 -20.81 -8.07 5.37
N SER A 351 -21.33 -8.68 6.44
CA SER A 351 -21.23 -10.13 6.64
C SER A 351 -22.58 -10.81 6.69
N ILE A 352 -22.65 -12.04 6.19
CA ILE A 352 -23.78 -12.96 6.42
C ILE A 352 -23.29 -14.23 7.10
N THR A 353 -24.20 -14.97 7.72
CA THR A 353 -23.91 -16.27 8.33
C THR A 353 -24.63 -17.36 7.54
N LEU A 354 -23.90 -18.41 7.16
CA LEU A 354 -24.45 -19.66 6.62
C LEU A 354 -24.41 -20.74 7.71
N GLU A 355 -25.56 -21.32 7.99
CA GLU A 355 -25.74 -22.41 8.95
C GLU A 355 -26.16 -23.69 8.23
N ASN A 356 -25.58 -24.83 8.61
CA ASN A 356 -26.09 -26.15 8.22
C ASN A 356 -27.19 -26.59 9.19
N THR A 357 -28.45 -26.50 8.74
CA THR A 357 -29.63 -26.92 9.51
C THR A 357 -30.00 -28.38 9.27
N GLY A 358 -29.30 -29.04 8.34
CA GLY A 358 -29.49 -30.45 8.01
C GLY A 358 -28.87 -31.41 9.04
N GLN A 359 -29.13 -32.69 8.85
CA GLN A 359 -28.58 -33.78 9.67
C GLN A 359 -27.34 -34.43 9.03
N MET A 360 -26.93 -33.94 7.86
CA MET A 360 -25.77 -34.41 7.09
C MET A 360 -24.74 -33.29 6.97
N VAL A 361 -23.49 -33.66 6.71
CA VAL A 361 -22.44 -32.70 6.35
C VAL A 361 -22.83 -32.02 5.03
N ALA A 362 -22.85 -30.69 5.02
CA ALA A 362 -23.18 -29.89 3.85
C ALA A 362 -21.91 -29.28 3.26
N SER A 363 -21.64 -29.55 1.98
CA SER A 363 -20.64 -28.80 1.21
C SER A 363 -21.32 -27.64 0.48
N TRP A 364 -20.68 -26.49 0.48
CA TRP A 364 -21.21 -25.28 -0.13
C TRP A 364 -20.16 -24.58 -0.99
N HIS A 365 -20.60 -23.90 -2.04
CA HIS A 365 -19.75 -23.06 -2.87
C HIS A 365 -20.57 -22.01 -3.63
N PHE A 366 -19.90 -20.95 -4.07
CA PHE A 366 -20.47 -20.02 -5.02
C PHE A 366 -20.24 -20.51 -6.45
N ILE A 367 -21.27 -20.42 -7.27
CA ILE A 367 -21.19 -20.75 -8.70
C ILE A 367 -21.26 -19.49 -9.55
N PRO A 368 -20.57 -19.46 -10.71
CA PRO A 368 -20.79 -18.43 -11.71
C PRO A 368 -22.24 -18.39 -12.19
N LYS A 369 -22.70 -17.19 -12.57
CA LYS A 369 -23.99 -17.01 -13.26
C LYS A 369 -23.96 -17.71 -14.62
N LEU A 370 -25.13 -18.04 -15.17
CA LEU A 370 -25.22 -18.59 -16.54
C LEU A 370 -24.49 -17.64 -17.51
N ASP A 371 -23.62 -18.20 -18.34
CA ASP A 371 -22.77 -17.50 -19.32
C ASP A 371 -21.61 -16.67 -18.76
N GLU A 372 -21.37 -16.68 -17.45
CA GLU A 372 -20.21 -16.05 -16.81
C GLU A 372 -19.15 -17.09 -16.40
N THR A 373 -17.88 -16.69 -16.44
CA THR A 373 -16.75 -17.51 -15.95
C THR A 373 -16.30 -17.12 -14.55
N VAL A 374 -16.80 -15.99 -14.05
CA VAL A 374 -16.45 -15.41 -12.75
C VAL A 374 -17.66 -15.44 -11.82
N ILE A 375 -17.41 -15.55 -10.52
CA ILE A 375 -18.46 -15.64 -9.49
C ILE A 375 -19.11 -14.27 -9.24
N CYS A 376 -18.29 -13.24 -9.16
CA CYS A 376 -18.69 -11.87 -8.84
C CYS A 376 -17.96 -10.86 -9.72
N LYS A 377 -18.48 -9.63 -9.78
CA LYS A 377 -17.83 -8.51 -10.46
C LYS A 377 -16.46 -8.17 -9.81
N PRO A 378 -15.49 -7.58 -10.56
CA PRO A 378 -14.12 -7.37 -10.09
C PRO A 378 -13.98 -6.46 -8.86
N TRP A 379 -14.96 -5.61 -8.59
CA TRP A 379 -14.96 -4.68 -7.46
C TRP A 379 -15.46 -5.30 -6.15
N LEU A 380 -16.03 -6.52 -6.19
CA LEU A 380 -16.55 -7.22 -5.02
C LEU A 380 -15.60 -8.33 -4.57
N GLN A 381 -15.31 -8.37 -3.28
CA GLN A 381 -14.56 -9.45 -2.66
C GLN A 381 -15.41 -10.24 -1.67
N ILE A 382 -15.20 -11.56 -1.63
CA ILE A 382 -15.86 -12.49 -0.72
C ILE A 382 -14.78 -13.23 0.10
N SER A 383 -14.90 -13.25 1.44
CA SER A 383 -13.87 -13.86 2.31
C SER A 383 -13.71 -15.37 2.10
N ARG A 384 -14.80 -16.07 1.76
CA ARG A 384 -14.81 -17.50 1.43
C ARG A 384 -15.78 -17.80 0.28
N VAL A 385 -15.32 -18.53 -0.74
CA VAL A 385 -16.18 -18.93 -1.87
C VAL A 385 -16.67 -20.38 -1.80
N THR A 386 -16.13 -21.18 -0.88
CA THR A 386 -16.54 -22.57 -0.65
C THR A 386 -16.24 -23.01 0.78
N GLY A 387 -16.90 -24.06 1.25
CA GLY A 387 -16.61 -24.69 2.53
C GLY A 387 -17.41 -25.96 2.77
N VAL A 388 -17.22 -26.52 3.96
CA VAL A 388 -17.93 -27.69 4.46
C VAL A 388 -18.41 -27.38 5.87
N LEU A 389 -19.65 -27.76 6.18
CA LEU A 389 -20.28 -27.54 7.48
C LEU A 389 -20.82 -28.88 8.02
N GLY A 390 -20.44 -29.23 9.23
CA GLY A 390 -21.10 -30.29 10.00
C GLY A 390 -22.53 -29.90 10.41
N PRO A 391 -23.38 -30.86 10.82
CA PRO A 391 -24.73 -30.58 11.30
C PRO A 391 -24.72 -29.56 12.46
N GLY A 392 -25.47 -28.46 12.32
CA GLY A 392 -25.56 -27.38 13.30
C GLY A 392 -24.40 -26.37 13.28
N GLU A 393 -23.36 -26.58 12.46
CA GLU A 393 -22.26 -25.63 12.34
C GLU A 393 -22.65 -24.40 11.53
N GLN A 394 -21.97 -23.29 11.83
CA GLN A 394 -22.15 -22.01 11.17
C GLN A 394 -20.81 -21.47 10.66
N THR A 395 -20.84 -20.76 9.54
CA THR A 395 -19.72 -19.96 9.03
C THR A 395 -20.19 -18.55 8.72
N VAL A 396 -19.36 -17.57 9.01
CA VAL A 396 -19.52 -16.19 8.53
C VAL A 396 -18.88 -16.07 7.14
N ILE A 397 -19.51 -15.29 6.27
CA ILE A 397 -19.05 -14.94 4.93
C ILE A 397 -19.08 -13.41 4.84
N ASP A 398 -17.93 -12.81 4.61
CA ASP A 398 -17.75 -11.35 4.58
C ASP A 398 -17.64 -10.89 3.13
N PHE A 399 -18.35 -9.82 2.83
CA PHE A 399 -18.35 -9.15 1.54
C PHE A 399 -17.66 -7.80 1.72
N ARG A 400 -16.64 -7.53 0.91
CA ARG A 400 -15.85 -6.29 0.97
C ARG A 400 -15.89 -5.56 -0.37
N ILE A 401 -15.98 -4.24 -0.33
CA ILE A 401 -15.91 -3.36 -1.49
C ILE A 401 -14.91 -2.22 -1.23
N LEU A 402 -14.11 -1.90 -2.26
CA LEU A 402 -13.21 -0.74 -2.30
C LEU A 402 -13.13 -0.25 -3.76
N ILE A 403 -13.58 0.98 -4.00
CA ILE A 403 -13.49 1.61 -5.33
C ILE A 403 -12.21 2.44 -5.37
N ASP A 404 -11.25 2.00 -6.19
CA ASP A 404 -9.96 2.66 -6.37
C ASP A 404 -9.92 3.44 -7.69
N ALA A 405 -8.77 4.05 -8.00
CA ALA A 405 -8.65 4.90 -9.17
C ALA A 405 -8.72 4.16 -10.53
N THR A 406 -8.53 2.85 -10.52
CA THR A 406 -8.62 2.03 -11.73
C THR A 406 -10.06 1.67 -12.08
N THR A 407 -10.92 1.54 -11.07
CA THR A 407 -12.35 1.22 -11.24
C THR A 407 -13.26 2.45 -11.15
N ALA A 408 -12.85 3.52 -10.43
CA ALA A 408 -13.66 4.73 -10.27
C ALA A 408 -14.11 5.34 -11.61
N SER A 409 -13.31 5.22 -12.68
CA SER A 409 -13.67 5.77 -13.99
C SER A 409 -14.92 5.11 -14.60
N THR A 410 -15.09 3.79 -14.45
CA THR A 410 -16.27 3.09 -14.98
C THR A 410 -17.53 3.49 -14.21
N PHE A 411 -17.43 3.54 -12.88
CA PHE A 411 -18.53 4.01 -12.03
C PHE A 411 -18.88 5.48 -12.26
N ASN A 412 -17.88 6.36 -12.41
CA ASN A 412 -18.10 7.79 -12.67
C ASN A 412 -18.78 8.09 -14.03
N ASN A 413 -18.71 7.14 -14.96
CA ASN A 413 -19.33 7.24 -16.28
C ASN A 413 -20.61 6.41 -16.40
N ASP A 414 -21.13 5.90 -15.27
CA ASP A 414 -22.33 5.06 -15.21
C ASP A 414 -22.20 3.80 -16.08
N GLU A 415 -20.97 3.31 -16.31
CA GLU A 415 -20.69 2.07 -17.05
C GLU A 415 -20.79 0.84 -16.15
N ASP A 416 -20.63 1.02 -14.84
CA ASP A 416 -20.80 -0.01 -13.82
C ASP A 416 -21.59 0.55 -12.64
N ASP A 417 -22.23 -0.35 -11.91
CA ASP A 417 -23.05 -0.10 -10.73
C ASP A 417 -22.67 -1.07 -9.61
N ILE A 418 -22.97 -0.70 -8.36
CA ILE A 418 -22.71 -1.55 -7.19
C ILE A 418 -23.86 -2.53 -7.02
N ASP A 419 -24.17 -3.26 -8.09
CA ASP A 419 -25.20 -4.27 -8.13
C ASP A 419 -24.59 -5.59 -8.65
N ASP A 420 -24.79 -6.67 -7.92
CA ASP A 420 -24.41 -8.01 -8.35
C ASP A 420 -25.37 -9.07 -7.76
N LYS A 421 -25.39 -10.25 -8.36
CA LYS A 421 -26.16 -11.40 -7.88
C LYS A 421 -25.24 -12.60 -7.76
N LEU A 422 -25.19 -13.16 -6.56
CA LEU A 422 -24.38 -14.33 -6.27
C LEU A 422 -25.28 -15.53 -6.01
N ILE A 423 -24.83 -16.71 -6.44
CA ILE A 423 -25.53 -17.96 -6.22
C ILE A 423 -24.65 -18.82 -5.32
N LEU A 424 -25.08 -19.01 -4.07
CA LEU A 424 -24.46 -19.93 -3.12
C LEU A 424 -25.20 -21.26 -3.20
N ARG A 425 -24.52 -22.30 -3.65
CA ARG A 425 -25.05 -23.66 -3.80
C ARG A 425 -24.65 -24.53 -2.64
N LEU A 426 -25.62 -25.27 -2.07
CA LEU A 426 -25.35 -26.46 -1.29
C LEU A 426 -25.32 -27.68 -2.21
N GLU A 427 -24.25 -28.47 -2.17
CA GLU A 427 -24.10 -29.68 -2.98
C GLU A 427 -25.24 -30.67 -2.70
N ASN A 428 -26.00 -31.06 -3.73
CA ASN A 428 -27.23 -31.88 -3.60
C ASN A 428 -28.31 -31.27 -2.69
N GLY A 429 -28.24 -29.96 -2.41
CA GLY A 429 -29.20 -29.21 -1.61
C GLY A 429 -29.85 -28.07 -2.40
N LYS A 430 -30.27 -27.02 -1.70
CA LYS A 430 -30.86 -25.82 -2.30
C LYS A 430 -29.82 -24.76 -2.65
N ASP A 431 -30.17 -23.91 -3.62
CA ASP A 431 -29.42 -22.70 -3.96
C ASP A 431 -29.96 -21.50 -3.17
N PHE A 432 -29.06 -20.65 -2.70
CA PHE A 432 -29.37 -19.34 -2.13
C PHE A 432 -28.92 -18.25 -3.09
N PHE A 433 -29.82 -17.30 -3.33
CA PHE A 433 -29.55 -16.14 -4.15
C PHE A 433 -29.28 -14.95 -3.25
N LEU A 434 -28.08 -14.40 -3.36
CA LEU A 434 -27.69 -13.17 -2.67
C LEU A 434 -27.77 -12.00 -3.65
N VAL A 435 -28.40 -10.93 -3.21
CA VAL A 435 -28.42 -9.65 -3.93
C VAL A 435 -27.42 -8.73 -3.25
N ILE A 436 -26.42 -8.32 -4.02
CA ILE A 436 -25.44 -7.33 -3.61
C ILE A 436 -25.92 -5.97 -4.13
N SER A 437 -25.99 -4.98 -3.26
CA SER A 437 -26.40 -3.63 -3.60
C SER A 437 -25.52 -2.58 -2.91
N GLY A 438 -25.47 -1.40 -3.49
CA GLY A 438 -24.87 -0.23 -2.87
C GLY A 438 -25.09 1.01 -3.73
N LYS A 439 -24.84 2.17 -3.15
CA LYS A 439 -24.91 3.44 -3.86
C LYS A 439 -23.51 4.01 -4.02
N TYR A 440 -23.02 4.03 -5.25
CA TYR A 440 -21.77 4.72 -5.53
C TYR A 440 -21.92 6.23 -5.36
N ILE A 441 -20.99 6.84 -4.62
CA ILE A 441 -20.86 8.29 -4.50
C ILE A 441 -19.70 8.74 -5.40
N PRO A 442 -19.99 9.44 -6.52
CA PRO A 442 -18.98 9.77 -7.52
C PRO A 442 -17.82 10.60 -6.99
N THR A 443 -16.66 10.49 -7.64
CA THR A 443 -15.46 11.28 -7.32
C THR A 443 -14.94 12.00 -8.56
N CYS A 444 -14.28 13.14 -8.38
CA CYS A 444 -13.59 13.83 -9.46
C CYS A 444 -12.41 13.02 -10.04
N PHE A 445 -11.86 12.07 -9.27
CA PHE A 445 -10.78 11.18 -9.70
C PHE A 445 -11.26 10.20 -10.77
N GLY A 446 -10.52 10.06 -11.87
CA GLY A 446 -10.93 9.18 -12.98
C GLY A 446 -11.98 9.78 -13.93
N MET A 447 -12.38 11.05 -13.74
CA MET A 447 -13.16 11.80 -14.72
C MET A 447 -12.25 12.48 -15.76
N SER A 448 -12.74 12.66 -16.99
CA SER A 448 -11.98 13.39 -18.02
C SER A 448 -11.93 14.89 -17.73
N LEU A 449 -10.86 15.55 -18.19
CA LEU A 449 -10.69 16.99 -18.03
C LEU A 449 -11.85 17.77 -18.67
N GLU A 450 -12.34 17.35 -19.83
CA GLU A 450 -13.48 17.95 -20.52
C GLU A 450 -14.80 17.81 -19.75
N LYS A 451 -15.00 16.70 -19.03
CA LYS A 451 -16.18 16.51 -18.17
C LYS A 451 -16.11 17.48 -17.00
N LEU A 452 -14.98 17.50 -16.29
CA LEU A 452 -14.76 18.36 -15.12
C LEU A 452 -14.83 19.85 -15.46
N ALA A 453 -14.23 20.28 -16.58
CA ALA A 453 -14.27 21.67 -17.02
C ALA A 453 -15.69 22.17 -17.36
N ARG A 454 -16.60 21.27 -17.76
CA ARG A 454 -18.01 21.60 -18.01
C ARG A 454 -18.85 21.61 -16.73
N MET A 455 -18.39 20.98 -15.66
CA MET A 455 -19.11 20.90 -14.39
C MET A 455 -18.95 22.20 -13.60
N LYS A 456 -20.05 22.94 -13.48
CA LYS A 456 -20.10 24.19 -12.70
C LYS A 456 -19.84 23.97 -11.21
N TYR A 457 -20.34 22.87 -10.65
CA TYR A 457 -20.23 22.55 -9.22
C TYR A 457 -19.39 21.31 -8.99
N ALA A 458 -18.95 21.12 -7.75
CA ALA A 458 -18.21 19.93 -7.35
C ALA A 458 -19.06 18.67 -7.62
N VAL A 459 -18.38 17.54 -7.81
CA VAL A 459 -19.02 16.32 -8.30
C VAL A 459 -20.20 15.90 -7.40
N ASN A 460 -20.02 15.97 -6.08
CA ASN A 460 -21.04 15.64 -5.08
C ASN A 460 -21.78 16.87 -4.54
N SER A 461 -21.83 17.98 -5.29
CA SER A 461 -22.59 19.14 -4.87
C SER A 461 -24.11 18.88 -4.96
N PRO A 462 -24.89 19.23 -3.92
CA PRO A 462 -26.35 19.06 -3.93
C PRO A 462 -27.06 19.89 -5.03
N GLU A 463 -26.36 20.85 -5.65
CA GLU A 463 -26.89 21.64 -6.77
C GLU A 463 -26.94 20.84 -8.09
N ASN A 464 -26.12 19.80 -8.25
CA ASN A 464 -26.14 18.95 -9.44
C ASN A 464 -27.45 18.16 -9.57
N ASP A 465 -28.01 17.67 -8.46
CA ASP A 465 -29.28 16.93 -8.42
C ASP A 465 -30.50 17.79 -8.80
N ARG A 466 -30.45 19.11 -8.53
CA ARG A 466 -31.54 20.05 -8.88
C ARG A 466 -31.64 20.32 -10.38
N SER A 467 -30.52 20.21 -11.10
CA SER A 467 -30.44 20.49 -12.54
C SER A 467 -31.06 19.38 -13.41
N GLN A 468 -31.10 18.12 -12.93
CA GLN A 468 -31.70 17.00 -13.66
C GLN A 468 -33.25 16.98 -13.62
N ARG A 469 -33.89 17.64 -12.66
CA ARG A 469 -35.37 17.69 -12.53
C ARG A 469 -36.05 18.80 -13.35
N SER A 470 -35.28 19.70 -13.97
CA SER A 470 -35.82 20.80 -14.77
C SER A 470 -35.57 20.55 -16.26
N SER A 471 -36.47 19.81 -16.90
CA SER A 471 -36.55 19.74 -18.37
C SER A 471 -37.05 21.08 -18.94
N ARG A 472 -36.14 22.03 -19.13
CA ARG A 472 -36.34 23.16 -20.05
C ARG A 472 -35.21 23.16 -21.05
N SER A 473 -35.59 23.08 -22.32
CA SER A 473 -34.74 23.11 -23.51
C SER A 473 -33.64 24.18 -23.41
N PRO A 474 -32.38 23.86 -23.74
CA PRO A 474 -31.29 24.81 -23.62
C PRO A 474 -31.40 25.89 -24.72
N SER A 475 -31.46 27.15 -24.31
CA SER A 475 -31.25 28.30 -25.18
C SER A 475 -29.77 28.42 -25.56
N PRO A 476 -29.42 28.72 -26.83
CA PRO A 476 -28.05 28.69 -27.29
C PRO A 476 -27.35 30.05 -27.15
N GLU A 477 -27.10 30.53 -25.93
CA GLU A 477 -26.22 31.66 -25.60
C GLU A 477 -25.71 31.42 -24.17
N SER A 478 -24.43 31.22 -23.83
CA SER A 478 -23.20 31.85 -24.28
C SER A 478 -22.02 30.89 -24.13
N SER A 479 -21.21 30.81 -25.17
CA SER A 479 -19.91 30.14 -25.19
C SER A 479 -18.88 30.95 -24.40
N GLN A 480 -18.59 30.54 -23.16
CA GLN A 480 -17.28 30.81 -22.56
C GLN A 480 -16.39 29.58 -22.67
N ASN A 481 -15.30 29.79 -23.39
CA ASN A 481 -14.26 28.86 -23.77
C ASN A 481 -13.45 28.35 -22.57
N GLY A 482 -13.08 27.07 -22.59
CA GLY A 482 -11.75 26.59 -22.16
C GLY A 482 -11.28 26.86 -20.73
N SER A 483 -12.14 26.74 -19.71
CA SER A 483 -11.69 26.91 -18.32
C SER A 483 -11.05 25.64 -17.75
N MET A 484 -10.04 25.84 -16.91
CA MET A 484 -9.36 24.81 -16.14
C MET A 484 -10.33 24.12 -15.16
N PRO A 485 -10.27 22.78 -14.98
CA PRO A 485 -10.99 22.09 -13.92
C PRO A 485 -10.71 22.71 -12.55
N LYS A 486 -11.79 23.07 -11.85
CA LYS A 486 -11.73 23.75 -10.54
C LYS A 486 -10.97 22.95 -9.50
N GLU A 487 -10.99 21.62 -9.58
CA GLU A 487 -10.29 20.71 -8.67
C GLU A 487 -8.77 20.90 -8.77
N ILE A 488 -8.23 20.93 -10.00
CA ILE A 488 -6.82 21.22 -10.25
C ILE A 488 -6.49 22.66 -9.83
N TRP A 489 -7.35 23.62 -10.19
CA TRP A 489 -7.14 25.03 -9.83
C TRP A 489 -7.06 25.22 -8.31
N ARG A 490 -7.93 24.57 -7.54
CA ARG A 490 -7.93 24.62 -6.06
C ARG A 490 -6.65 24.03 -5.47
N MET A 491 -6.23 22.83 -5.92
CA MET A 491 -4.98 22.21 -5.44
C MET A 491 -3.76 23.07 -5.77
N LEU A 492 -3.67 23.58 -7.00
CA LEU A 492 -2.57 24.46 -7.40
C LEU A 492 -2.59 25.76 -6.59
N THR A 493 -3.75 26.39 -6.41
CA THR A 493 -3.87 27.65 -5.64
C THR A 493 -3.39 27.46 -4.20
N PHE A 494 -3.73 26.33 -3.56
CA PHE A 494 -3.24 26.00 -2.22
C PHE A 494 -1.71 25.88 -2.19
N LEU A 495 -1.12 25.20 -3.18
CA LEU A 495 0.32 24.98 -3.24
C LEU A 495 1.12 26.21 -3.67
N TRP A 496 0.52 27.10 -4.47
CA TRP A 496 1.21 28.17 -5.19
C TRP A 496 1.28 29.47 -4.38
N ASN A 497 1.70 29.35 -3.12
CA ASN A 497 1.97 30.48 -2.25
C ASN A 497 3.44 30.48 -1.79
N LYS A 498 3.95 31.65 -1.40
CA LYS A 498 5.36 31.83 -1.07
C LYS A 498 5.84 30.91 0.06
N SER A 499 5.02 30.72 1.10
CA SER A 499 5.35 29.89 2.26
C SER A 499 5.52 28.42 1.86
N THR A 500 4.59 27.88 1.07
CA THR A 500 4.65 26.49 0.60
C THR A 500 5.82 26.27 -0.36
N LEU A 501 6.04 27.18 -1.32
CA LEU A 501 7.13 27.04 -2.29
C LEU A 501 8.53 27.07 -1.65
N GLN A 502 8.67 27.69 -0.47
CA GLN A 502 9.92 27.77 0.28
C GLN A 502 10.14 26.60 1.26
N LEU A 503 9.22 25.65 1.38
CA LEU A 503 9.40 24.46 2.23
C LEU A 503 10.50 23.57 1.66
N ASP A 504 11.55 23.26 2.42
CA ASP A 504 12.68 22.42 1.98
C ASP A 504 12.21 21.08 1.40
N GLY A 505 11.26 20.42 2.07
CA GLY A 505 10.77 19.07 1.72
C GLY A 505 9.69 19.01 0.63
N LEU A 506 9.27 20.13 0.03
CA LEU A 506 8.23 20.12 -1.01
C LEU A 506 8.68 19.30 -2.23
N PHE A 507 7.86 18.33 -2.65
CA PHE A 507 8.13 17.28 -3.65
C PHE A 507 9.15 16.21 -3.23
N LEU A 508 9.94 16.44 -2.18
CA LEU A 508 11.03 15.55 -1.77
C LEU A 508 10.57 14.52 -0.74
N GLU A 509 9.58 14.87 0.06
CA GLU A 509 8.95 14.00 1.07
C GLU A 509 7.60 13.47 0.60
N SER A 510 7.08 12.46 1.31
CA SER A 510 5.74 11.92 1.06
C SER A 510 4.71 12.53 2.00
N GLY A 511 3.48 12.65 1.53
CA GLY A 511 2.35 13.09 2.31
C GLY A 511 1.80 12.01 3.26
N ASN A 512 0.76 12.38 3.99
CA ASN A 512 0.00 11.52 4.89
C ASN A 512 -1.29 11.03 4.20
N LEU A 513 -1.62 9.75 4.38
CA LEU A 513 -2.76 9.11 3.73
C LEU A 513 -4.11 9.66 4.21
N LEU A 514 -4.27 9.97 5.50
CA LEU A 514 -5.51 10.52 6.05
C LEU A 514 -5.75 11.94 5.52
N LEU A 515 -4.69 12.76 5.42
CA LEU A 515 -4.79 14.09 4.80
C LEU A 515 -5.13 13.98 3.31
N ALA A 516 -4.58 12.99 2.59
CA ALA A 516 -4.94 12.76 1.19
C ALA A 516 -6.43 12.38 1.01
N GLN A 517 -6.99 11.57 1.92
CA GLN A 517 -8.43 11.26 1.94
C GLN A 517 -9.27 12.49 2.25
N TYR A 518 -8.87 13.31 3.22
CA TYR A 518 -9.51 14.59 3.54
C TYR A 518 -9.53 15.54 2.32
N ILE A 519 -8.38 15.74 1.67
CA ILE A 519 -8.27 16.59 0.48
C ILE A 519 -9.20 16.07 -0.64
N THR A 520 -9.22 14.76 -0.86
CA THR A 520 -10.07 14.13 -1.87
C THR A 520 -11.55 14.40 -1.59
N LYS A 521 -11.99 14.25 -0.32
CA LYS A 521 -13.35 14.61 0.11
C LYS A 521 -13.68 16.06 -0.21
N CYS A 522 -12.81 17.01 0.17
CA CYS A 522 -12.98 18.44 -0.11
C CYS A 522 -13.07 18.76 -1.61
N LEU A 523 -12.33 18.04 -2.45
CA LEU A 523 -12.42 18.19 -3.91
C LEU A 523 -13.77 17.70 -4.45
N ASP A 524 -14.25 16.57 -3.95
CA ASP A 524 -15.50 15.95 -4.38
C ASP A 524 -16.74 16.73 -3.93
N THR A 525 -16.75 17.25 -2.70
CA THR A 525 -17.87 18.03 -2.14
C THR A 525 -17.83 19.50 -2.53
N GLY A 526 -16.63 20.03 -2.77
CA GLY A 526 -16.40 21.46 -2.98
C GLY A 526 -16.07 22.23 -1.70
N ASP A 527 -16.01 21.57 -0.54
CA ASP A 527 -15.69 22.19 0.75
C ASP A 527 -14.27 22.76 0.74
N ASN A 528 -14.07 23.93 1.35
CA ASN A 528 -12.75 24.58 1.42
C ASN A 528 -11.70 23.70 2.14
N PHE A 529 -10.44 23.87 1.77
CA PHE A 529 -9.34 23.23 2.47
C PHE A 529 -9.08 23.96 3.78
N ASP A 530 -9.21 23.27 4.91
CA ASP A 530 -8.90 23.81 6.22
C ASP A 530 -7.38 23.88 6.41
N SER A 531 -6.87 25.10 6.56
CA SER A 531 -5.44 25.35 6.74
C SER A 531 -4.94 24.90 8.11
N SER A 532 -5.80 24.81 9.12
CA SER A 532 -5.43 24.27 10.44
C SER A 532 -5.18 22.76 10.37
N ILE A 533 -6.01 22.02 9.63
CA ILE A 533 -5.87 20.57 9.42
C ILE A 533 -4.64 20.26 8.55
N LEU A 534 -4.44 21.02 7.47
CA LEU A 534 -3.36 20.73 6.53
C LEU A 534 -2.01 21.30 6.97
N MET A 535 -1.98 22.50 7.56
CA MET A 535 -0.73 23.21 7.82
C MET A 535 -0.43 23.41 9.31
N GLY A 536 -1.33 23.02 10.22
CA GLY A 536 -1.13 23.16 11.66
C GLY A 536 -1.04 24.61 12.15
N LEU A 537 -1.49 25.57 11.34
CA LEU A 537 -1.47 27.00 11.67
C LEU A 537 -2.68 27.33 12.56
N LYS A 538 -2.43 27.90 13.74
CA LYS A 538 -3.50 28.57 14.52
C LYS A 538 -3.88 29.84 13.78
N GLU A 539 -5.18 30.14 13.69
CA GLU A 539 -5.66 31.43 13.23
C GLU A 539 -5.09 32.52 14.15
N ASP A 540 -4.13 33.30 13.65
CA ASP A 540 -3.78 34.57 14.25
C ASP A 540 -4.82 35.61 13.78
N ASP A 541 -5.42 36.28 14.75
CA ASP A 541 -6.39 37.36 14.57
C ASP A 541 -5.85 38.50 13.69
N GLU A 542 -6.78 39.05 12.89
CA GLU A 542 -6.83 40.40 12.31
C GLU A 542 -5.98 40.74 11.07
N ASP A 543 -6.68 41.18 10.01
CA ASP A 543 -6.19 42.28 9.17
C ASP A 543 -7.24 43.41 9.17
N GLU A 544 -6.89 44.50 9.88
CA GLU A 544 -7.52 45.81 9.76
C GLU A 544 -7.36 46.36 8.33
N GLU A 545 -8.48 46.74 7.69
CA GLU A 545 -8.42 47.49 6.43
C GLU A 545 -7.93 48.94 6.65
N PRO A 546 -7.01 49.47 5.81
CA PRO A 546 -6.62 50.87 5.85
C PRO A 546 -7.67 51.74 5.15
N THR A 547 -8.34 52.58 5.95
CA THR A 547 -9.34 53.54 5.46
C THR A 547 -8.70 54.70 4.68
N THR A 548 -9.19 54.96 3.46
CA THR A 548 -8.98 56.21 2.73
C THR A 548 -10.13 57.19 2.98
N SER A 549 -9.80 58.39 3.42
CA SER A 549 -10.66 59.53 3.73
C SER A 549 -11.43 60.11 2.52
N SER A 550 -12.68 60.58 2.74
CA SER A 550 -13.18 61.99 2.60
C SER A 550 -14.74 62.01 2.59
N PRO A 551 -15.45 63.15 2.75
CA PRO A 551 -16.13 63.49 4.00
C PRO A 551 -17.65 63.73 3.83
N GLN A 552 -18.46 63.59 4.89
CA GLN A 552 -19.71 64.35 4.96
C GLN A 552 -20.23 64.54 6.40
N LEU A 553 -20.69 65.75 6.63
CA LEU A 553 -21.19 66.32 7.88
C LEU A 553 -22.55 65.74 8.27
N ASP A 554 -22.81 65.57 9.57
CA ASP A 554 -23.75 66.41 10.34
C ASP A 554 -23.94 65.87 11.77
N ALA A 555 -23.97 66.80 12.74
CA ALA A 555 -24.35 66.58 14.14
C ALA A 555 -25.84 66.92 14.35
N PRO A 556 -26.44 66.97 15.57
CA PRO A 556 -26.04 66.47 16.90
C PRO A 556 -27.18 65.78 17.75
N LYS A 557 -26.77 65.20 18.90
CA LYS A 557 -27.47 65.07 20.22
C LYS A 557 -28.80 64.30 20.36
N THR A 558 -28.87 63.38 21.35
CA THR A 558 -29.52 63.59 22.68
C THR A 558 -29.31 62.42 23.64
N ASP A 559 -29.19 62.77 24.93
CA ASP A 559 -29.05 61.97 26.15
C ASP A 559 -30.18 60.95 26.43
N HIS A 560 -29.85 59.86 27.15
CA HIS A 560 -30.33 59.57 28.52
C HIS A 560 -29.74 58.24 29.09
N ASN A 561 -28.73 58.38 29.97
CA ASN A 561 -28.59 57.88 31.37
C ASN A 561 -29.44 56.66 31.87
N PRO A 562 -29.09 56.00 33.02
CA PRO A 562 -27.78 55.55 33.56
C PRO A 562 -27.82 54.23 34.39
N LEU A 563 -26.66 53.92 35.00
CA LEU A 563 -26.38 53.13 36.23
C LEU A 563 -25.95 51.68 36.00
N ALA A 564 -24.85 51.18 36.55
CA ALA A 564 -23.69 51.72 37.27
C ALA A 564 -22.64 50.57 37.22
N ARG A 565 -21.40 50.80 36.77
CA ARG A 565 -20.23 51.08 37.62
C ARG A 565 -20.16 50.15 38.86
N ARG A 566 -19.07 49.47 39.16
CA ARG A 566 -17.68 49.53 38.68
C ARG A 566 -16.89 48.49 39.48
N GLN A 567 -15.89 47.89 38.82
CA GLN A 567 -14.52 47.69 39.31
C GLN A 567 -14.34 46.77 40.53
N SER A 568 -13.71 45.60 40.34
CA SER A 568 -12.25 45.40 40.35
C SER A 568 -11.67 45.80 41.72
N ARG A 569 -10.90 44.97 42.40
CA ARG A 569 -9.63 44.48 41.92
C ARG A 569 -9.02 43.56 42.98
N GLU A 570 -8.27 42.57 42.49
CA GLU A 570 -7.00 42.08 43.05
C GLU A 570 -6.99 41.19 44.30
N GLU A 571 -5.92 40.36 44.30
CA GLU A 571 -5.34 39.56 45.39
C GLU A 571 -6.06 38.26 45.75
N GLU A 572 -5.37 37.20 46.14
CA GLU A 572 -4.03 36.65 45.91
C GLU A 572 -4.14 35.23 46.48
N GLU A 573 -3.29 34.33 46.03
CA GLU A 573 -3.34 32.91 46.34
C GLU A 573 -3.11 32.56 47.82
N ALA A 574 -3.74 31.44 48.18
CA ALA A 574 -3.29 30.40 49.11
C ALA A 574 -3.32 30.65 50.63
N ILE A 575 -3.92 29.69 51.36
CA ILE A 575 -3.23 28.75 52.27
C ILE A 575 -4.26 27.90 53.04
N GLU A 576 -4.04 26.57 53.01
CA GLU A 576 -4.33 25.53 54.01
C GLU A 576 -5.78 25.34 54.55
N SER A 577 -6.31 24.14 54.78
CA SER A 577 -5.66 22.84 55.02
C SER A 577 -6.70 21.72 55.13
N LEU A 578 -6.30 20.55 54.60
CA LEU A 578 -6.35 19.21 55.22
C LEU A 578 -7.68 18.58 55.64
N LYS A 579 -7.97 17.40 55.05
CA LYS A 579 -7.85 16.05 55.67
C LYS A 579 -8.40 14.98 54.68
N HIS A 580 -7.54 14.13 54.10
CA HIS A 580 -7.29 12.72 54.47
C HIS A 580 -8.56 11.88 54.66
N THR A 581 -8.80 10.82 53.88
CA THR A 581 -8.36 9.41 54.11
C THR A 581 -8.74 8.55 52.88
N GLU A 582 -7.82 7.75 52.29
CA GLU A 582 -7.66 6.26 52.43
C GLU A 582 -8.89 5.45 51.93
N GLU A 583 -8.86 4.37 51.15
CA GLU A 583 -7.90 3.31 50.78
C GLU A 583 -8.47 2.51 49.57
N ALA A 584 -7.64 1.72 48.86
CA ALA A 584 -7.98 0.87 47.69
C ALA A 584 -8.51 -0.54 48.11
N PRO A 585 -8.48 -1.64 47.29
CA PRO A 585 -8.79 -1.92 45.88
C PRO A 585 -9.83 -3.09 45.72
N ASN A 586 -10.24 -3.44 44.48
CA ASN A 586 -10.79 -4.73 43.96
C ASN A 586 -11.82 -4.44 42.83
N THR A 587 -12.13 -5.21 41.78
CA THR A 587 -11.72 -6.51 41.18
C THR A 587 -12.49 -6.63 39.85
N LEU A 588 -12.08 -7.56 39.00
CA LEU A 588 -12.68 -8.00 37.73
C LEU A 588 -14.18 -8.40 37.77
N GLU A 589 -14.76 -8.36 36.56
CA GLU A 589 -15.90 -9.13 35.99
C GLU A 589 -17.30 -8.50 35.84
N GLU A 590 -17.85 -8.78 34.65
CA GLU A 590 -19.23 -8.60 34.14
C GLU A 590 -19.71 -7.20 33.76
N GLN A 591 -19.80 -6.95 32.44
CA GLN A 591 -21.10 -6.79 31.76
C GLN A 591 -20.96 -6.66 30.24
N THR A 592 -21.19 -7.79 29.55
CA THR A 592 -21.73 -7.82 28.19
C THR A 592 -23.19 -7.35 28.17
N ALA A 593 -23.58 -6.75 27.04
CA ALA A 593 -24.94 -6.49 26.57
C ALA A 593 -25.60 -5.16 26.99
N LYS A 594 -25.46 -4.15 26.11
CA LYS A 594 -26.55 -3.38 25.47
C LYS A 594 -25.94 -2.25 24.62
N MET A 595 -25.73 -2.48 23.33
CA MET A 595 -25.65 -1.39 22.35
C MET A 595 -26.91 -1.47 21.50
N ASN A 596 -27.87 -0.63 21.86
CA ASN A 596 -28.97 -0.25 20.99
C ASN A 596 -28.42 0.71 19.92
N VAL A 597 -28.96 0.53 18.72
CA VAL A 597 -28.89 1.42 17.57
C VAL A 597 -29.31 2.84 17.96
N THR A 598 -28.40 3.79 17.77
CA THR A 598 -28.73 5.19 17.45
C THR A 598 -27.61 5.73 16.56
N ASP A 599 -27.98 6.12 15.35
CA ASP A 599 -27.23 6.99 14.46
C ASP A 599 -26.79 8.26 15.21
N ASP A 600 -25.51 8.61 15.13
CA ASP A 600 -25.05 10.00 15.17
C ASP A 600 -23.65 10.09 14.54
N ASP A 601 -23.57 10.90 13.48
CA ASP A 601 -22.36 11.37 12.83
C ASP A 601 -21.55 12.26 13.79
N ASP A 602 -20.43 11.77 14.34
CA ASP A 602 -19.37 12.63 14.86
C ASP A 602 -18.00 11.91 14.91
N ASP A 603 -17.40 11.69 13.75
CA ASP A 603 -16.02 11.20 13.59
C ASP A 603 -15.03 12.38 13.58
N SER A 604 -15.04 13.20 14.64
CA SER A 604 -14.14 14.36 14.79
C SER A 604 -13.24 14.31 16.03
N GLN A 605 -12.87 13.12 16.50
CA GLN A 605 -11.90 13.00 17.60
C GLN A 605 -10.88 11.87 17.40
N GLU A 606 -9.89 12.10 16.54
CA GLU A 606 -8.52 11.57 16.72
C GLU A 606 -7.50 12.21 15.74
N VAL A 607 -7.25 13.53 15.85
CA VAL A 607 -6.03 14.15 15.29
C VAL A 607 -5.59 15.29 16.22
N ASN A 608 -4.68 15.02 17.15
CA ASN A 608 -4.05 16.06 17.98
C ASN A 608 -2.55 15.86 18.13
N GLU A 609 -1.87 15.50 17.03
CA GLU A 609 -0.46 15.81 16.83
C GLU A 609 -0.36 16.90 15.76
N ALA A 610 0.39 17.98 16.04
CA ALA A 610 0.53 19.11 15.13
C ALA A 610 1.14 18.64 13.79
N VAL A 611 0.34 18.66 12.72
CA VAL A 611 0.78 18.28 11.38
C VAL A 611 1.83 19.28 10.89
N SER A 612 3.01 18.79 10.51
CA SER A 612 4.04 19.62 9.90
C SER A 612 3.53 20.23 8.57
N PRO A 613 3.72 21.54 8.33
CA PRO A 613 3.39 22.20 7.06
C PRO A 613 3.94 21.46 5.82
N THR A 614 5.11 20.83 5.96
CA THR A 614 5.74 20.03 4.89
C THR A 614 4.93 18.76 4.58
N ILE A 615 4.38 18.09 5.60
CA ILE A 615 3.57 16.87 5.42
C ILE A 615 2.24 17.24 4.75
N GLY A 616 1.59 18.33 5.16
CA GLY A 616 0.37 18.82 4.55
C GLY A 616 0.54 19.20 3.08
N ALA A 617 1.57 20.00 2.79
CA ALA A 617 1.89 20.39 1.42
C ALA A 617 2.21 19.18 0.53
N ASN A 618 3.00 18.23 1.02
CA ASN A 618 3.31 17.01 0.25
C ASN A 618 2.09 16.08 0.11
N SER A 619 1.15 16.08 1.06
CA SER A 619 -0.14 15.38 0.89
C SER A 619 -0.94 15.95 -0.27
N MET A 620 -1.00 17.28 -0.39
CA MET A 620 -1.64 17.96 -1.54
C MET A 620 -0.91 17.69 -2.87
N VAL A 621 0.43 17.66 -2.86
CA VAL A 621 1.24 17.27 -4.02
C VAL A 621 0.96 15.83 -4.45
N ASP A 622 0.91 14.89 -3.50
CA ASP A 622 0.63 13.48 -3.77
C ASP A 622 -0.77 13.29 -4.37
N VAL A 623 -1.77 14.01 -3.85
CA VAL A 623 -3.14 14.03 -4.39
C VAL A 623 -3.17 14.61 -5.80
N LEU A 624 -2.46 15.72 -6.06
CA LEU A 624 -2.35 16.30 -7.40
C LEU A 624 -1.71 15.32 -8.39
N ILE A 625 -0.62 14.66 -8.01
CA ILE A 625 0.06 13.67 -8.87
C ILE A 625 -0.87 12.49 -9.15
N ALA A 626 -1.55 11.98 -8.13
CA ALA A 626 -2.54 10.91 -8.26
C ALA A 626 -3.65 11.31 -9.24
N PHE A 627 -4.22 12.51 -9.06
CA PHE A 627 -5.27 13.05 -9.91
C PHE A 627 -4.86 13.05 -11.39
N LEU A 628 -3.69 13.60 -11.71
CA LEU A 628 -3.17 13.68 -13.08
C LEU A 628 -2.87 12.29 -13.69
N ARG A 629 -2.41 11.35 -12.86
CA ARG A 629 -2.12 9.97 -13.28
C ARG A 629 -3.38 9.18 -13.61
N PHE A 630 -4.47 9.43 -12.89
CA PHE A 630 -5.71 8.69 -13.01
C PHE A 630 -6.71 9.27 -14.00
N LEU A 631 -6.37 10.36 -14.69
CA LEU A 631 -7.18 10.84 -15.81
C LEU A 631 -7.38 9.71 -16.86
N PRO A 632 -8.57 9.57 -17.46
CA PRO A 632 -8.76 8.62 -18.57
C PRO A 632 -7.83 8.90 -19.75
N ASP A 633 -7.68 10.17 -20.13
CA ASP A 633 -6.66 10.65 -21.08
C ASP A 633 -5.65 11.56 -20.35
N PRO A 634 -4.33 11.33 -20.44
CA PRO A 634 -3.33 12.20 -19.83
C PRO A 634 -3.43 13.65 -20.28
N VAL A 635 -2.93 14.56 -19.44
CA VAL A 635 -2.89 16.02 -19.75
C VAL A 635 -2.29 16.28 -21.12
N ILE A 636 -1.18 15.61 -21.46
CA ILE A 636 -0.70 15.55 -22.83
C ILE A 636 -1.35 14.33 -23.48
N PRO A 637 -2.30 14.52 -24.42
CA PRO A 637 -3.08 13.41 -24.98
C PRO A 637 -2.18 12.33 -25.58
N VAL A 638 -2.63 11.07 -25.48
CA VAL A 638 -1.86 9.91 -25.98
C VAL A 638 -1.49 10.00 -27.46
N THR A 639 -2.23 10.78 -28.25
CA THR A 639 -1.98 11.05 -29.67
C THR A 639 -0.69 11.84 -29.92
N LEU A 640 -0.27 12.68 -28.96
CA LEU A 640 0.94 13.51 -29.07
C LEU A 640 2.18 12.81 -28.52
N TYR A 641 1.98 11.76 -27.73
CA TYR A 641 3.03 11.01 -27.03
C TYR A 641 4.21 10.66 -27.95
N LYS A 642 3.95 9.98 -29.07
CA LYS A 642 5.01 9.56 -30.00
C LYS A 642 5.70 10.75 -30.67
N ARG A 643 4.93 11.77 -31.07
CA ARG A 643 5.45 12.95 -31.78
C ARG A 643 6.44 13.75 -30.92
N LEU A 644 6.14 13.89 -29.63
CA LEU A 644 7.00 14.52 -28.63
C LEU A 644 8.26 13.70 -28.36
N LEU A 645 8.12 12.39 -28.16
CA LEU A 645 9.26 11.51 -27.88
C LEU A 645 10.24 11.40 -29.05
N ASP A 646 9.75 11.46 -30.29
CA ASP A 646 10.59 11.41 -31.49
C ASP A 646 11.10 12.80 -31.91
N GLY A 647 10.78 13.86 -31.15
CA GLY A 647 11.26 15.22 -31.40
C GLY A 647 10.63 15.90 -32.63
N THR A 648 9.61 15.29 -33.23
CA THR A 648 8.87 15.85 -34.37
C THR A 648 7.94 17.00 -33.97
N LEU A 649 7.67 17.13 -32.67
CA LEU A 649 6.91 18.21 -32.08
C LEU A 649 7.72 18.80 -30.93
N ASN A 650 7.87 20.13 -30.93
CA ASN A 650 8.63 20.83 -29.91
C ASN A 650 7.86 20.82 -28.58
N PRO A 651 8.51 20.45 -27.45
CA PRO A 651 7.89 20.45 -26.13
C PRO A 651 7.76 21.87 -25.54
N ASN A 652 7.23 22.82 -26.32
CA ASN A 652 6.94 24.17 -25.86
C ASN A 652 5.42 24.31 -25.67
N VAL A 653 4.99 24.72 -24.47
CA VAL A 653 3.57 24.78 -24.09
C VAL A 653 2.76 25.59 -25.11
N ASP A 654 3.25 26.76 -25.52
CA ASP A 654 2.54 27.66 -26.44
C ASP A 654 2.37 27.06 -27.84
N GLN A 655 3.27 26.16 -28.27
CA GLN A 655 3.18 25.46 -29.56
C GLN A 655 2.26 24.24 -29.49
N LEU A 656 2.04 23.68 -28.30
CA LEU A 656 1.20 22.50 -28.11
C LEU A 656 -0.31 22.81 -28.16
N ILE A 657 -0.71 24.07 -27.99
CA ILE A 657 -2.11 24.52 -28.06
C ILE A 657 -2.79 24.13 -29.38
N GLU A 658 -2.05 24.12 -30.48
CA GLU A 658 -2.57 23.78 -31.83
C GLU A 658 -2.85 22.28 -32.01
N HIS A 659 -2.53 21.45 -31.02
CA HIS A 659 -2.55 19.99 -31.11
C HIS A 659 -3.33 19.28 -30.00
N MET A 660 -3.92 20.01 -29.06
CA MET A 660 -4.74 19.46 -27.97
C MET A 660 -5.97 20.34 -27.71
N SER A 661 -6.91 19.85 -26.89
CA SER A 661 -8.08 20.64 -26.51
C SER A 661 -7.67 21.85 -25.67
N ALA A 662 -8.48 22.92 -25.69
CA ALA A 662 -8.22 24.12 -24.88
C ALA A 662 -8.10 23.78 -23.38
N VAL A 663 -8.86 22.80 -22.90
CA VAL A 663 -8.83 22.36 -21.49
C VAL A 663 -7.51 21.67 -21.17
N HIS A 664 -7.06 20.71 -21.99
CA HIS A 664 -5.76 20.04 -21.80
C HIS A 664 -4.61 21.05 -21.84
N HIS A 665 -4.64 21.99 -22.78
CA HIS A 665 -3.64 23.05 -22.87
C HIS A 665 -3.62 23.94 -21.62
N SER A 666 -4.79 24.41 -21.16
CA SER A 666 -4.89 25.22 -19.93
C SER A 666 -4.35 24.47 -18.71
N VAL A 667 -4.67 23.18 -18.56
CA VAL A 667 -4.13 22.35 -17.47
C VAL A 667 -2.61 22.22 -17.57
N LEU A 668 -2.10 21.92 -18.77
CA LEU A 668 -0.65 21.82 -18.99
C LEU A 668 0.06 23.12 -18.64
N LEU A 669 -0.45 24.27 -19.10
CA LEU A 669 0.14 25.58 -18.89
C LEU A 669 0.27 25.93 -17.41
N TYR A 670 -0.81 25.79 -16.64
CA TYR A 670 -0.79 26.13 -15.21
C TYR A 670 0.05 25.16 -14.39
N VAL A 671 -0.03 23.85 -14.68
CA VAL A 671 0.84 22.87 -13.99
C VAL A 671 2.30 23.17 -14.28
N VAL A 672 2.67 23.42 -15.54
CA VAL A 672 4.06 23.75 -15.90
C VAL A 672 4.52 25.06 -15.26
N ASN A 673 3.69 26.10 -15.26
CA ASN A 673 4.04 27.38 -14.64
C ASN A 673 4.19 27.25 -13.11
N PHE A 674 3.32 26.47 -12.46
CA PHE A 674 3.46 26.14 -11.03
C PHE A 674 4.79 25.44 -10.75
N LEU A 675 5.13 24.43 -11.55
CA LEU A 675 6.38 23.69 -11.38
C LEU A 675 7.61 24.57 -11.63
N ARG A 676 7.56 25.48 -12.62
CA ARG A 676 8.61 26.48 -12.85
C ARG A 676 8.80 27.37 -11.62
N ASP A 677 7.71 27.88 -11.04
CA ASP A 677 7.78 28.71 -9.84
C ASP A 677 8.23 27.92 -8.60
N ALA A 678 7.84 26.65 -8.48
CA ALA A 678 8.26 25.78 -7.38
C ALA A 678 9.76 25.44 -7.42
N ILE A 679 10.36 25.44 -8.61
CA ILE A 679 11.81 25.35 -8.81
C ILE A 679 12.45 26.71 -8.52
N LYS A 680 11.94 27.78 -9.13
CA LYS A 680 12.51 29.14 -9.02
C LYS A 680 12.57 29.65 -7.59
N HIS A 681 11.56 29.37 -6.78
CA HIS A 681 11.46 29.83 -5.40
C HIS A 681 11.89 28.76 -4.38
N SER A 682 12.52 27.68 -4.84
CA SER A 682 13.06 26.66 -3.94
C SER A 682 14.26 27.18 -3.13
N PRO A 683 14.42 26.71 -1.88
CA PRO A 683 15.65 26.93 -1.11
C PRO A 683 16.89 26.42 -1.86
N GLU A 684 17.99 27.17 -1.78
CA GLU A 684 19.23 26.89 -2.55
C GLU A 684 19.81 25.48 -2.29
N ASN A 685 19.62 24.97 -1.07
CA ASN A 685 20.06 23.64 -0.64
C ASN A 685 19.29 22.48 -1.32
N CYS A 686 18.12 22.71 -1.89
CA CYS A 686 17.26 21.65 -2.42
C CYS A 686 16.85 21.80 -3.90
N VAL A 687 17.22 22.92 -4.55
CA VAL A 687 16.80 23.24 -5.93
C VAL A 687 17.12 22.14 -6.94
N GLU A 688 18.32 21.56 -6.89
CA GLU A 688 18.77 20.53 -7.84
C GLU A 688 17.96 19.23 -7.66
N GLU A 689 17.83 18.79 -6.40
CA GLU A 689 17.09 17.57 -6.06
C GLU A 689 15.60 17.71 -6.38
N ARG A 690 14.99 18.86 -6.02
CA ARG A 690 13.61 19.18 -6.33
C ARG A 690 13.35 19.22 -7.83
N THR A 691 14.23 19.87 -8.59
CA THR A 691 14.13 19.92 -10.06
C THR A 691 14.16 18.51 -10.65
N SER A 692 15.11 17.68 -10.22
CA SER A 692 15.21 16.29 -10.68
C SER A 692 13.95 15.49 -10.35
N LYS A 693 13.42 15.65 -9.13
CA LYS A 693 12.23 14.95 -8.66
C LYS A 693 10.95 15.38 -9.39
N ILE A 694 10.79 16.68 -9.65
CA ILE A 694 9.69 17.24 -10.45
C ILE A 694 9.74 16.66 -11.87
N VAL A 695 10.91 16.73 -12.52
CA VAL A 695 11.09 16.22 -13.89
C VAL A 695 10.71 14.74 -13.96
N ASP A 696 11.19 13.93 -13.03
CA ASP A 696 10.90 12.48 -13.01
C ASP A 696 9.43 12.18 -12.78
N THR A 697 8.81 12.88 -11.83
CA THR A 697 7.45 12.60 -11.39
C THR A 697 6.43 13.07 -12.43
N PHE A 698 6.53 14.32 -12.88
CA PHE A 698 5.56 14.92 -13.80
C PHE A 698 5.73 14.47 -15.24
N ALA A 699 6.91 14.02 -15.66
CA ALA A 699 7.09 13.36 -16.95
C ALA A 699 6.22 12.09 -17.09
N THR A 700 5.92 11.40 -15.98
CA THR A 700 5.04 10.22 -15.96
C THR A 700 3.59 10.55 -15.67
N ALA A 701 3.33 11.60 -14.89
CA ALA A 701 1.97 12.04 -14.57
C ALA A 701 1.29 12.71 -15.77
N LEU A 702 2.02 13.55 -16.52
CA LEU A 702 1.48 14.33 -17.64
C LEU A 702 1.44 13.56 -18.97
N MET A 703 2.28 12.53 -19.14
CA MET A 703 2.41 11.77 -20.40
C MET A 703 2.38 10.25 -20.19
N ARG A 704 1.33 9.60 -20.68
CA ARG A 704 1.20 8.14 -20.69
C ARG A 704 1.19 7.58 -22.12
N PRO A 705 1.77 6.39 -22.34
CA PRO A 705 1.69 5.74 -23.65
C PRO A 705 0.25 5.30 -23.96
N PRO A 706 -0.12 5.18 -25.25
CA PRO A 706 -1.36 4.50 -25.65
C PRO A 706 -1.38 3.04 -25.14
N VAL A 707 -2.57 2.49 -24.87
CA VAL A 707 -2.77 1.13 -24.32
C VAL A 707 -2.03 0.03 -25.12
N ASN A 708 -1.94 0.17 -26.44
CA ASN A 708 -1.30 -0.80 -27.34
C ASN A 708 0.17 -0.47 -27.68
N TYR A 709 0.79 0.47 -26.97
CA TYR A 709 2.16 0.91 -27.25
C TYR A 709 3.18 -0.01 -26.55
N SER A 710 3.93 -0.77 -27.35
CA SER A 710 5.07 -1.56 -26.87
C SER A 710 6.36 -0.75 -27.04
N ASP A 711 6.96 -0.40 -25.91
CA ASP A 711 8.14 0.48 -25.86
C ASP A 711 9.44 -0.30 -26.04
N ARG A 712 10.03 -0.29 -27.23
CA ARG A 712 11.25 -1.08 -27.54
C ARG A 712 12.48 -0.73 -26.69
N ASN A 713 12.53 0.45 -26.06
CA ASN A 713 13.65 0.88 -25.22
C ASN A 713 13.19 1.93 -24.18
N PRO A 714 12.79 1.49 -22.98
CA PRO A 714 12.28 2.41 -21.98
C PRO A 714 13.28 3.46 -21.45
N ARG A 715 14.60 3.35 -21.67
CA ARG A 715 15.65 4.23 -21.07
C ARG A 715 15.60 5.45 -21.88
N LEU A 716 15.68 5.20 -23.17
CA LEU A 716 15.50 6.17 -24.18
C LEU A 716 14.13 6.81 -24.03
N THR A 717 13.06 6.06 -23.78
CA THR A 717 11.73 6.65 -23.57
C THR A 717 11.63 7.49 -22.30
N LYS A 718 12.19 7.04 -21.17
CA LYS A 718 12.25 7.83 -19.93
C LYS A 718 13.08 9.09 -20.14
N GLN A 719 14.26 8.99 -20.75
CA GLN A 719 15.12 10.12 -21.07
C GLN A 719 14.44 11.09 -22.04
N LYS A 720 13.73 10.58 -23.05
CA LYS A 720 12.92 11.38 -23.97
C LYS A 720 11.79 12.10 -23.24
N LYS A 721 11.08 11.42 -22.32
CA LYS A 721 10.04 12.04 -21.49
C LYS A 721 10.62 13.11 -20.56
N GLN A 722 11.75 12.83 -19.90
CA GLN A 722 12.47 13.80 -19.08
C GLN A 722 12.95 14.99 -19.92
N HIS A 723 13.40 14.75 -21.16
CA HIS A 723 13.81 15.79 -22.10
C HIS A 723 12.62 16.66 -22.52
N VAL A 724 11.48 16.05 -22.85
CA VAL A 724 10.22 16.76 -23.09
C VAL A 724 9.82 17.58 -21.87
N MET A 725 9.85 17.00 -20.68
CA MET A 725 9.52 17.72 -19.44
C MET A 725 10.48 18.89 -19.16
N LYS A 726 11.78 18.70 -19.38
CA LYS A 726 12.76 19.79 -19.30
C LYS A 726 12.50 20.88 -20.34
N GLY A 727 12.08 20.52 -21.55
CA GLY A 727 11.70 21.47 -22.59
C GLY A 727 10.43 22.26 -22.23
N LEU A 728 9.47 21.63 -21.55
CA LEU A 728 8.29 22.31 -21.03
C LEU A 728 8.63 23.27 -19.89
N LEU A 729 9.64 22.93 -19.06
CA LEU A 729 10.07 23.75 -17.92
C LEU A 729 11.05 24.87 -18.31
N ALA A 730 11.81 24.71 -19.40
CA ALA A 730 12.68 25.73 -19.99
C ALA A 730 11.85 26.93 -20.49
#